data_AF-A0A2U3K3G3-F1
#
_entry.id   AF-A0A2U3K3G3-F1
#
_cell.length_a   1.000
_cell.length_b   1.000
_cell.length_c   1.000
_cell.angle_alpha   90.00
_cell.angle_beta   90.00
_cell.angle_gamma   90.00
#
_symmetry.space_group_name_H-M   'P 1'
#
loop_
_entity.id
_entity.type
_entity.pdbx_description
1 polymer ?
#
loop_
_entity_poly.entity_id
_entity_poly.type
_entity_poly.pdbx_seq_one_letter_code
_entity_poly.pdbx_strand_id
1 'polypeptide(L)'
;MRFGIPSFLVAVLLAAVSMVSAQDSRFSPQRQQIPTPGCLNMKGAWEGGSAPCTQNEHDAWLSDIRHWRNERRIRIGYDGSRYDLPALKWTQSSFLQPQMMVEDRYFYDPVAHRYTVDRYLDDLEKRYGGIDAVLIWPTYPNMGIDNRNQHDMIRSMPGGIPGVRQMIADFHRRGVRVLFPMMMWDQGTRDPGMPWPEAIATLMAEIGADGINGDTQDGVPLAFSLAADKTGHPLAFEPEGGPADEALAWNVLTWGQYQYPFVPMVDKYKWLETRHQVNISDRWKRDKTDNLQFAFLNGVGWECWENIWGIWNGITPRDAEATRRVATMERALAPFLISPDWEPLAPMLRYGVFASRWPLGRQTVWTIVNRNEYNVEGPQIELALEDGMRYFDLYHGVELTPAKSLSGRMLLSFPIEAHGYGALLASHSAPDADIQKLMSKMKELSLTPLAAYSHEWKVVLQQIVPIAATKPPSGSPADMLKIPEGDFDFRVAGIEIEGSDDIGVDVQYPWEDSPGRFHDHPMHLKSFWIDKYAVTNAQFKKFLDATHYHPQDDLNFLRDWKDGNYPSGWENKPVTWVSLEDARAYAAWAGKRLPHEWEWQYAAQGTDGRTYPWGNTWNAEAVPAADKGRTMHGPDAVDAHPQGASPFGVMDLVGNVWQWTEEFQDEHTRGGILRGGSYYQPQGSIWYFPQAYKLGEHGKLLMMAPSMDRSGALGFRCVQDAE
;
A
#
# COMPACT_ATOMS: atom_id res chain seq x y z
N MET A 1 48.77 61.93 -3.61
CA MET A 1 49.27 61.05 -2.54
C MET A 1 48.53 61.42 -1.25
N ARG A 2 47.71 60.51 -0.71
CA ARG A 2 47.84 59.89 0.64
C ARG A 2 47.65 60.89 1.80
N PHE A 3 46.73 60.79 2.75
CA PHE A 3 45.84 59.73 3.26
C PHE A 3 44.62 60.39 3.93
N GLY A 4 43.47 59.71 3.92
CA GLY A 4 42.26 60.10 4.67
C GLY A 4 42.15 59.37 6.02
N ILE A 5 41.44 60.01 6.96
CA ILE A 5 40.91 59.42 8.21
C ILE A 5 39.41 59.81 8.28
N PRO A 6 38.49 58.90 8.64
CA PRO A 6 37.08 59.00 8.27
C PRO A 6 36.18 59.59 9.37
N SER A 7 35.10 60.19 8.89
CA SER A 7 34.01 60.83 9.62
C SER A 7 33.21 59.84 10.48
N PHE A 8 33.19 60.07 11.78
CA PHE A 8 32.13 59.64 12.68
C PHE A 8 30.97 60.65 12.56
N LEU A 9 29.72 60.17 12.66
CA LEU A 9 28.44 60.92 12.64
C LEU A 9 27.78 61.25 11.27
N VAL A 10 27.34 60.25 10.49
CA VAL A 10 26.08 60.32 9.70
C VAL A 10 25.49 58.91 9.46
N ALA A 11 25.31 58.07 10.49
CA ALA A 11 24.77 56.71 10.27
C ALA A 11 23.93 56.15 11.44
N VAL A 12 23.00 56.93 12.00
CA VAL A 12 22.08 56.40 13.04
C VAL A 12 20.60 56.74 12.80
N LEU A 13 20.22 57.32 11.65
CA LEU A 13 18.81 57.75 11.45
C LEU A 13 18.06 57.18 10.24
N LEU A 14 18.58 56.16 9.57
CA LEU A 14 17.89 55.50 8.43
C LEU A 14 18.17 53.98 8.36
N ALA A 15 18.04 53.29 9.49
CA ALA A 15 18.03 51.83 9.54
C ALA A 15 16.99 51.31 10.55
N ALA A 16 15.80 51.91 10.51
CA ALA A 16 14.57 51.23 10.90
C ALA A 16 13.86 50.78 9.62
N VAL A 17 14.59 50.13 8.71
CA VAL A 17 13.95 49.13 7.86
C VAL A 17 13.71 47.97 8.82
N SER A 18 12.54 47.98 9.43
CA SER A 18 11.92 46.74 9.88
C SER A 18 12.12 45.75 8.73
N MET A 19 13.03 44.79 8.93
CA MET A 19 12.86 43.52 8.27
C MET A 19 11.49 43.06 8.75
N VAL A 20 10.46 43.36 7.95
CA VAL A 20 9.21 42.64 7.98
C VAL A 20 9.61 41.25 7.50
N SER A 21 10.22 40.47 8.39
CA SER A 21 10.07 39.04 8.33
C SER A 21 8.56 38.86 8.35
N ALA A 22 8.01 38.49 7.21
CA ALA A 22 6.71 37.85 7.12
C ALA A 22 6.46 37.08 8.43
N GLN A 23 5.45 37.47 9.19
CA GLN A 23 5.26 36.93 10.52
C GLN A 23 4.87 35.46 10.38
N ASP A 24 5.87 34.58 10.42
CA ASP A 24 5.69 33.14 10.41
C ASP A 24 4.86 32.75 11.64
N SER A 25 3.93 31.82 11.45
CA SER A 25 3.07 31.30 12.54
C SER A 25 3.94 30.78 13.68
N ARG A 26 3.52 31.04 14.92
CA ARG A 26 4.16 30.44 16.11
C ARG A 26 4.01 28.92 16.12
N PHE A 27 3.03 28.41 15.38
CA PHE A 27 2.68 27.00 15.23
C PHE A 27 2.82 26.58 13.76
N SER A 28 3.94 26.96 13.13
CA SER A 28 4.22 26.58 11.75
C SER A 28 4.11 25.06 11.56
N PRO A 29 3.52 24.57 10.44
CA PRO A 29 3.37 23.15 10.19
C PRO A 29 4.69 22.39 10.26
N GLN A 30 4.66 21.20 10.86
CA GLN A 30 5.73 20.22 10.88
C GLN A 30 5.35 19.10 9.91
N ARG A 31 5.97 19.11 8.72
CA ARG A 31 5.55 18.26 7.59
C ARG A 31 4.07 18.48 7.26
N GLN A 32 3.24 17.44 7.37
CA GLN A 32 1.80 17.47 7.05
C GLN A 32 0.91 17.89 8.23
N GLN A 33 1.47 18.21 9.40
CA GLN A 33 0.69 18.43 10.62
C GLN A 33 1.01 19.75 11.32
N ILE A 34 0.00 20.44 11.84
CA ILE A 34 0.13 21.71 12.57
C ILE A 34 0.19 21.41 14.09
N PRO A 35 1.21 21.91 14.80
CA PRO A 35 1.35 21.74 16.24
C PRO A 35 0.19 22.31 17.07
N THR A 36 -0.06 21.66 18.19
CA THR A 36 -1.10 22.02 19.16
C THR A 36 -0.60 23.11 20.12
N PRO A 37 -1.50 23.84 20.80
CA PRO A 37 -1.07 24.76 21.84
C PRO A 37 -0.47 24.00 23.02
N GLY A 38 0.67 24.49 23.52
CA GLY A 38 1.45 23.78 24.55
C GLY A 38 0.71 23.53 25.87
N CYS A 39 -0.38 24.27 26.14
CA CYS A 39 -1.27 24.09 27.29
C CYS A 39 -2.00 22.73 27.30
N LEU A 40 -2.16 22.07 26.15
CA LEU A 40 -2.83 20.76 26.06
C LEU A 40 -1.90 19.59 26.42
N ASN A 41 -0.59 19.82 26.40
CA ASN A 41 0.40 18.80 26.76
C ASN A 41 0.54 18.75 28.28
N MET A 42 0.31 17.56 28.86
CA MET A 42 0.61 17.32 30.26
C MET A 42 2.13 17.27 30.47
N LYS A 43 2.59 18.10 31.39
CA LYS A 43 3.96 18.16 31.89
C LYS A 43 4.07 17.44 33.22
N GLY A 44 5.20 16.77 33.42
CA GLY A 44 5.53 16.14 34.69
C GLY A 44 5.55 17.16 35.83
N ALA A 45 5.30 16.72 37.07
CA ALA A 45 5.42 17.61 38.23
C ALA A 45 6.82 18.25 38.35
N TRP A 46 7.86 17.53 37.90
CA TRP A 46 9.24 18.01 37.86
C TRP A 46 9.52 19.04 36.74
N GLU A 47 8.61 19.20 35.78
CA GLU A 47 8.66 20.19 34.69
C GLU A 47 7.84 21.45 34.99
N GLY A 48 7.38 21.60 36.25
CA GLY A 48 6.52 22.70 36.69
C GLY A 48 5.03 22.35 36.74
N GLY A 49 4.65 21.09 36.48
CA GLY A 49 3.26 20.63 36.47
C GLY A 49 2.45 21.13 35.28
N SER A 50 1.18 20.71 35.22
CA SER A 50 0.26 21.03 34.12
C SER A 50 -0.81 22.01 34.58
N ALA A 51 -1.08 23.03 33.77
CA ALA A 51 -2.24 23.91 33.95
C ALA A 51 -3.29 23.57 32.89
N PRO A 52 -4.60 23.53 33.23
CA PRO A 52 -5.65 23.39 32.24
C PRO A 52 -5.58 24.51 31.20
N CYS A 53 -5.75 24.17 29.92
CA CYS A 53 -5.75 25.18 28.87
C CYS A 53 -6.95 26.12 29.03
N THR A 54 -6.70 27.43 29.00
CA THR A 54 -7.76 28.44 29.07
C THR A 54 -8.37 28.70 27.70
N GLN A 55 -9.62 29.20 27.67
CA GLN A 55 -10.27 29.63 26.42
C GLN A 55 -9.42 30.65 25.67
N ASN A 56 -8.81 31.61 26.37
CA ASN A 56 -7.99 32.66 25.75
C ASN A 56 -6.73 32.10 25.07
N GLU A 57 -6.09 31.08 25.65
CA GLU A 57 -4.93 30.43 25.04
C GLU A 57 -5.30 29.65 23.77
N HIS A 58 -6.45 28.96 23.79
CA HIS A 58 -7.00 28.28 22.62
C HIS A 58 -7.37 29.29 21.52
N ASP A 59 -8.10 30.36 21.87
CA ASP A 59 -8.51 31.40 20.93
C ASP A 59 -7.30 32.09 20.27
N ALA A 60 -6.24 32.35 21.07
CA ALA A 60 -4.99 32.92 20.56
C ALA A 60 -4.28 31.97 19.58
N TRP A 61 -4.22 30.68 19.89
CA TRP A 61 -3.67 29.66 18.99
C TRP A 61 -4.49 29.54 17.69
N LEU A 62 -5.82 29.44 17.80
CA LEU A 62 -6.71 29.32 16.66
C LEU A 62 -6.62 30.55 15.75
N SER A 63 -6.51 31.74 16.33
CA SER A 63 -6.29 32.98 15.59
C SER A 63 -4.96 32.98 14.81
N ASP A 64 -3.88 32.45 15.39
CA ASP A 64 -2.56 32.36 14.74
C ASP A 64 -2.60 31.42 13.52
N ILE A 65 -3.16 30.22 13.66
CA ILE A 65 -3.24 29.25 12.56
C ILE A 65 -4.26 29.66 11.48
N ARG A 66 -5.31 30.41 11.83
CA ARG A 66 -6.25 31.04 10.86
C ARG A 66 -5.56 32.14 10.07
N HIS A 67 -4.79 32.98 10.73
CA HIS A 67 -3.98 33.99 10.07
C HIS A 67 -3.03 33.34 9.07
N TRP A 68 -2.30 32.30 9.49
CA TRP A 68 -1.42 31.52 8.63
C TRP A 68 -2.15 30.94 7.41
N ARG A 69 -3.31 30.31 7.59
CA ARG A 69 -4.12 29.75 6.49
C ARG A 69 -4.44 30.80 5.43
N ASN A 70 -4.97 31.95 5.87
CA ASN A 70 -5.41 33.02 4.97
C ASN A 70 -4.22 33.62 4.20
N GLU A 71 -3.14 33.90 4.92
CA GLU A 71 -1.90 34.43 4.39
C GLU A 71 -1.29 33.46 3.36
N ARG A 72 -1.21 32.17 3.71
CA ARG A 72 -0.66 31.13 2.85
C ARG A 72 -1.44 30.98 1.56
N ARG A 73 -2.77 30.91 1.61
CA ARG A 73 -3.64 30.79 0.42
C ARG A 73 -3.47 31.98 -0.54
N ILE A 74 -3.28 33.18 -0.01
CA ILE A 74 -3.00 34.38 -0.83
C ILE A 74 -1.62 34.25 -1.49
N ARG A 75 -0.58 33.87 -0.75
CA ARG A 75 0.79 33.75 -1.28
C ARG A 75 0.92 32.76 -2.43
N ILE A 76 0.25 31.61 -2.31
CA ILE A 76 0.32 30.56 -3.32
C ILE A 76 -0.62 30.81 -4.51
N GLY A 77 -1.41 31.89 -4.48
CA GLY A 77 -2.42 32.16 -5.51
C GLY A 77 -3.46 31.06 -5.61
N TYR A 78 -3.93 30.54 -4.46
CA TYR A 78 -4.79 29.37 -4.39
C TYR A 78 -6.06 29.52 -5.25
N ASP A 79 -6.28 28.56 -6.16
CA ASP A 79 -7.52 28.38 -6.91
C ASP A 79 -8.17 27.04 -6.51
N GLY A 80 -9.38 27.11 -5.96
CA GLY A 80 -10.15 25.95 -5.53
C GLY A 80 -11.15 25.43 -6.55
N SER A 81 -11.16 25.96 -7.79
CA SER A 81 -12.14 25.64 -8.83
C SER A 81 -12.27 24.15 -9.14
N ARG A 82 -11.18 23.38 -8.97
CA ARG A 82 -11.17 21.94 -9.22
C ARG A 82 -11.98 21.13 -8.22
N TYR A 83 -12.10 21.59 -6.98
CA TYR A 83 -12.98 20.94 -5.99
C TYR A 83 -14.45 21.07 -6.38
N ASP A 84 -14.81 22.04 -7.22
CA ASP A 84 -16.19 22.26 -7.66
C ASP A 84 -16.55 21.48 -8.94
N LEU A 85 -15.59 20.77 -9.55
CA LEU A 85 -15.84 19.92 -10.70
C LEU A 85 -16.77 18.75 -10.33
N PRO A 86 -17.91 18.57 -11.03
CA PRO A 86 -18.85 17.50 -10.72
C PRO A 86 -18.22 16.10 -10.70
N ALA A 87 -17.26 15.84 -11.60
CA ALA A 87 -16.55 14.57 -11.70
C ALA A 87 -15.65 14.27 -10.48
N LEU A 88 -15.19 15.29 -9.76
CA LEU A 88 -14.28 15.14 -8.62
C LEU A 88 -14.97 15.36 -7.28
N LYS A 89 -16.25 15.74 -7.26
CA LYS A 89 -16.97 16.10 -6.02
C LYS A 89 -17.05 14.95 -5.01
N TRP A 90 -16.96 13.70 -5.46
CA TRP A 90 -16.95 12.52 -4.62
C TRP A 90 -15.75 12.49 -3.65
N THR A 91 -14.63 13.14 -3.99
CA THR A 91 -13.42 13.12 -3.15
C THR A 91 -13.67 13.73 -1.78
N GLN A 92 -14.57 14.72 -1.70
CA GLN A 92 -14.89 15.46 -0.47
C GLN A 92 -15.61 14.62 0.60
N SER A 93 -15.97 13.38 0.27
CA SER A 93 -16.64 12.43 1.16
C SER A 93 -16.10 11.01 1.02
N SER A 94 -14.82 10.86 0.63
CA SER A 94 -14.15 9.56 0.49
C SER A 94 -13.32 9.27 1.73
N PHE A 95 -13.92 8.62 2.73
CA PHE A 95 -13.30 8.47 4.06
C PHE A 95 -12.60 7.13 4.27
N LEU A 96 -13.02 6.07 3.57
CA LEU A 96 -12.39 4.76 3.68
C LEU A 96 -11.93 4.26 2.31
N GLN A 97 -10.62 4.11 2.17
CA GLN A 97 -9.95 3.65 0.94
C GLN A 97 -8.99 2.51 1.26
N PRO A 98 -9.31 1.25 0.94
CA PRO A 98 -8.31 0.19 1.03
C PRO A 98 -7.25 0.33 -0.06
N GLN A 99 -6.00 0.12 0.31
CA GLN A 99 -4.94 -0.25 -0.61
C GLN A 99 -4.95 -1.77 -0.78
N MET A 100 -5.40 -2.21 -1.96
CA MET A 100 -5.66 -3.60 -2.29
C MET A 100 -4.62 -4.13 -3.28
N MET A 101 -3.81 -5.07 -2.81
CA MET A 101 -2.94 -5.87 -3.67
C MET A 101 -3.80 -6.79 -4.56
N VAL A 102 -3.50 -6.83 -5.86
CA VAL A 102 -4.29 -7.64 -6.80
C VAL A 102 -4.13 -9.15 -6.58
N GLU A 103 -3.06 -9.54 -5.90
CA GLU A 103 -2.75 -10.91 -5.49
C GLU A 103 -3.60 -11.39 -4.32
N ASP A 104 -4.48 -10.54 -3.78
CA ASP A 104 -5.45 -10.97 -2.76
C ASP A 104 -6.47 -11.96 -3.34
N ARG A 105 -6.50 -13.16 -2.77
CA ARG A 105 -7.38 -14.26 -3.15
C ARG A 105 -8.85 -14.00 -2.88
N TYR A 106 -9.21 -12.96 -2.11
CA TYR A 106 -10.59 -12.47 -1.99
C TYR A 106 -11.00 -11.59 -3.16
N PHE A 107 -10.03 -10.97 -3.85
CA PHE A 107 -10.26 -10.10 -5.00
C PHE A 107 -10.30 -10.88 -6.32
N TYR A 108 -9.44 -11.90 -6.48
CA TYR A 108 -9.42 -12.76 -7.65
C TYR A 108 -9.45 -14.24 -7.27
N ASP A 109 -10.29 -15.02 -7.95
CA ASP A 109 -10.35 -16.47 -7.78
C ASP A 109 -9.51 -17.16 -8.88
N PRO A 110 -8.32 -17.69 -8.54
CA PRO A 110 -7.44 -18.32 -9.53
C PRO A 110 -7.94 -19.69 -10.02
N VAL A 111 -8.93 -20.29 -9.35
CA VAL A 111 -9.54 -21.56 -9.78
C VAL A 111 -10.72 -21.29 -10.71
N ALA A 112 -11.54 -20.29 -10.38
CA ALA A 112 -12.67 -19.90 -11.24
C ALA A 112 -12.28 -18.94 -12.36
N HIS A 113 -11.04 -18.43 -12.36
CA HIS A 113 -10.49 -17.48 -13.33
C HIS A 113 -11.34 -16.21 -13.50
N ARG A 114 -11.72 -15.58 -12.38
CA ARG A 114 -12.55 -14.37 -12.40
C ARG A 114 -12.28 -13.43 -11.23
N TYR A 115 -12.49 -12.14 -11.47
CA TYR A 115 -12.60 -11.16 -10.39
C TYR A 115 -13.83 -11.44 -9.53
N THR A 116 -13.69 -11.22 -8.22
CA THR A 116 -14.74 -11.44 -7.23
C THR A 116 -15.01 -10.17 -6.44
N VAL A 117 -15.26 -9.07 -7.15
CA VAL A 117 -15.50 -7.73 -6.58
C VAL A 117 -16.61 -7.76 -5.53
N ASP A 118 -17.74 -8.41 -5.79
CA ASP A 118 -18.83 -8.47 -4.81
C ASP A 118 -18.41 -9.22 -3.52
N ARG A 119 -17.65 -10.32 -3.63
CA ARG A 119 -17.15 -11.05 -2.45
C ARG A 119 -16.23 -10.16 -1.60
N TYR A 120 -15.32 -9.45 -2.26
CA TYR A 120 -14.40 -8.53 -1.60
C TYR A 120 -15.17 -7.40 -0.88
N LEU A 121 -16.12 -6.76 -1.58
CA LEU A 121 -16.91 -5.67 -1.01
C LEU A 121 -17.86 -6.14 0.10
N ASP A 122 -18.44 -7.33 0.00
CA ASP A 122 -19.33 -7.88 1.03
C ASP A 122 -18.57 -8.18 2.34
N ASP A 123 -17.31 -8.63 2.24
CA ASP A 123 -16.43 -8.78 3.41
C ASP A 123 -16.15 -7.42 4.06
N LEU A 124 -15.75 -6.42 3.28
CA LEU A 124 -15.46 -5.07 3.79
C LEU A 124 -16.72 -4.36 4.30
N GLU A 125 -17.89 -4.62 3.73
CA GLU A 125 -19.16 -4.13 4.25
C GLU A 125 -19.44 -4.71 5.65
N LYS A 126 -19.18 -6.00 5.81
CA LYS A 126 -19.35 -6.69 7.09
C LYS A 126 -18.35 -6.22 8.14
N ARG A 127 -17.06 -6.08 7.81
CA ARG A 127 -15.99 -5.71 8.76
C ARG A 127 -15.90 -4.21 9.00
N TYR A 128 -15.95 -3.39 7.94
CA TYR A 128 -15.69 -1.95 7.99
C TYR A 128 -16.92 -1.06 7.77
N GLY A 129 -18.07 -1.64 7.45
CA GLY A 129 -19.23 -0.84 7.03
C GLY A 129 -19.12 -0.29 5.61
N GLY A 130 -18.28 -0.90 4.77
CA GLY A 130 -18.14 -0.58 3.35
C GLY A 130 -17.09 0.49 3.08
N ILE A 131 -16.72 0.67 1.82
CA ILE A 131 -15.64 1.56 1.37
C ILE A 131 -16.14 2.58 0.35
N ASP A 132 -15.44 3.70 0.22
CA ASP A 132 -15.81 4.79 -0.69
C ASP A 132 -14.99 4.75 -1.99
N ALA A 133 -13.73 4.35 -1.86
CA ALA A 133 -12.80 4.14 -2.95
C ALA A 133 -11.92 2.91 -2.69
N VAL A 134 -11.24 2.41 -3.71
CA VAL A 134 -10.22 1.35 -3.61
C VAL A 134 -9.02 1.74 -4.47
N LEU A 135 -7.83 1.62 -3.89
CA LEU A 135 -6.57 1.70 -4.62
C LEU A 135 -6.14 0.28 -5.02
N ILE A 136 -6.27 -0.03 -6.31
CA ILE A 136 -5.91 -1.34 -6.87
C ILE A 136 -4.43 -1.32 -7.26
N TRP A 137 -3.65 -2.24 -6.69
CA TRP A 137 -2.19 -2.23 -6.80
C TRP A 137 -1.63 -3.45 -7.57
N PRO A 138 -1.39 -3.35 -8.91
CA PRO A 138 -0.93 -4.47 -9.74
C PRO A 138 0.56 -4.48 -10.08
N THR A 139 1.36 -3.58 -9.53
CA THR A 139 2.67 -3.23 -10.11
C THR A 139 3.85 -3.74 -9.28
N TYR A 140 4.19 -3.04 -8.21
CA TYR A 140 5.18 -3.45 -7.22
C TYR A 140 4.55 -4.51 -6.29
N PRO A 141 5.25 -5.57 -5.83
CA PRO A 141 6.71 -5.76 -5.89
C PRO A 141 7.23 -6.48 -7.16
N ASN A 142 6.36 -6.99 -8.02
CA ASN A 142 6.79 -7.81 -9.15
C ASN A 142 7.43 -7.02 -10.30
N MET A 143 7.14 -5.71 -10.40
CA MET A 143 7.67 -4.86 -11.46
C MET A 143 9.21 -4.85 -11.48
N GLY A 144 9.78 -4.97 -12.68
CA GLY A 144 11.22 -5.04 -12.89
C GLY A 144 11.79 -6.45 -13.00
N ILE A 145 10.97 -7.50 -12.78
CA ILE A 145 11.34 -8.88 -13.14
C ILE A 145 11.53 -9.04 -14.67
N ASP A 146 10.83 -8.22 -15.46
CA ASP A 146 11.01 -8.07 -16.90
C ASP A 146 10.76 -6.60 -17.29
N ASN A 147 10.78 -6.30 -18.59
CA ASN A 147 10.64 -4.93 -19.08
C ASN A 147 9.21 -4.38 -19.17
N ARG A 148 8.19 -5.07 -18.65
CA ARG A 148 6.86 -4.50 -18.46
C ARG A 148 6.94 -3.28 -17.55
N ASN A 149 6.41 -2.17 -18.03
CA ASN A 149 6.23 -0.96 -17.25
C ASN A 149 4.91 -1.01 -16.46
N GLN A 150 4.67 0.00 -15.62
CA GLN A 150 3.45 0.09 -14.81
C GLN A 150 2.13 -0.08 -15.59
N HIS A 151 2.10 0.37 -16.83
CA HIS A 151 0.96 0.29 -17.74
C HIS A 151 0.78 -1.10 -18.35
N ASP A 152 1.88 -1.79 -18.64
CA ASP A 152 1.87 -3.16 -19.11
C ASP A 152 1.41 -4.12 -18.00
N MET A 153 1.72 -3.82 -16.73
CA MET A 153 1.24 -4.58 -15.59
C MET A 153 -0.30 -4.54 -15.51
N ILE A 154 -0.91 -3.36 -15.62
CA ILE A 154 -2.38 -3.23 -15.69
C ILE A 154 -2.96 -4.01 -16.89
N ARG A 155 -2.33 -3.91 -18.06
CA ARG A 155 -2.77 -4.65 -19.26
C ARG A 155 -2.60 -6.16 -19.16
N SER A 156 -1.72 -6.62 -18.27
CA SER A 156 -1.46 -8.05 -18.03
C SER A 156 -2.42 -8.65 -17.01
N MET A 157 -3.24 -7.83 -16.34
CA MET A 157 -4.26 -8.35 -15.42
C MET A 157 -5.27 -9.25 -16.17
N PRO A 158 -5.91 -10.21 -15.47
CA PRO A 158 -6.80 -11.19 -16.09
C PRO A 158 -7.85 -10.61 -17.04
N GLY A 159 -7.92 -11.17 -18.25
CA GLY A 159 -8.83 -10.70 -19.31
C GLY A 159 -8.41 -9.39 -19.99
N GLY A 160 -7.20 -8.87 -19.70
CA GLY A 160 -6.64 -7.66 -20.29
C GLY A 160 -7.51 -6.42 -20.06
N ILE A 161 -7.43 -5.44 -20.97
CA ILE A 161 -8.22 -4.20 -20.89
C ILE A 161 -9.73 -4.47 -20.72
N PRO A 162 -10.38 -5.38 -21.47
CA PRO A 162 -11.80 -5.68 -21.26
C PRO A 162 -12.11 -6.21 -19.85
N GLY A 163 -11.27 -7.12 -19.33
CA GLY A 163 -11.42 -7.67 -17.98
C GLY A 163 -11.30 -6.60 -16.90
N VAL A 164 -10.26 -5.76 -16.98
CA VAL A 164 -10.04 -4.65 -16.06
C VAL A 164 -11.19 -3.65 -16.10
N ARG A 165 -11.68 -3.27 -17.29
CA ARG A 165 -12.82 -2.36 -17.43
C ARG A 165 -14.09 -2.94 -16.81
N GLN A 166 -14.35 -4.23 -16.98
CA GLN A 166 -15.51 -4.88 -16.36
C GLN A 166 -15.38 -4.92 -14.83
N MET A 167 -14.19 -5.23 -14.31
CA MET A 167 -13.90 -5.21 -12.87
C MET A 167 -14.13 -3.82 -12.25
N ILE A 168 -13.69 -2.75 -12.92
CA ILE A 168 -13.97 -1.37 -12.49
C ILE A 168 -15.49 -1.08 -12.51
N ALA A 169 -16.19 -1.51 -13.57
CA ALA A 169 -17.64 -1.34 -13.65
C ALA A 169 -18.38 -2.07 -12.52
N ASP A 170 -17.88 -3.21 -12.05
CA ASP A 170 -18.45 -3.93 -10.90
C ASP A 170 -18.25 -3.17 -9.58
N PHE A 171 -17.12 -2.48 -9.38
CA PHE A 171 -16.94 -1.55 -8.25
C PHE A 171 -17.89 -0.35 -8.36
N HIS A 172 -17.98 0.27 -9.54
CA HIS A 172 -18.89 1.41 -9.78
C HIS A 172 -20.35 1.05 -9.54
N ARG A 173 -20.77 -0.18 -9.87
CA ARG A 173 -22.12 -0.69 -9.58
C ARG A 173 -22.45 -0.66 -8.08
N ARG A 174 -21.44 -0.81 -7.22
CA ARG A 174 -21.55 -0.72 -5.75
C ARG A 174 -21.24 0.68 -5.21
N GLY A 175 -21.01 1.67 -6.07
CA GLY A 175 -20.74 3.05 -5.68
C GLY A 175 -19.30 3.32 -5.23
N VAL A 176 -18.39 2.37 -5.44
CA VAL A 176 -16.98 2.47 -5.03
C VAL A 176 -16.14 3.03 -6.18
N ARG A 177 -15.30 4.03 -5.89
CA ARG A 177 -14.37 4.64 -6.86
C ARG A 177 -13.08 3.84 -6.97
N VAL A 178 -12.45 3.84 -8.13
CA VAL A 178 -11.25 3.03 -8.39
C VAL A 178 -10.05 3.90 -8.74
N LEU A 179 -8.95 3.71 -8.01
CA LEU A 179 -7.66 4.35 -8.24
C LEU A 179 -6.60 3.31 -8.59
N PHE A 180 -5.60 3.72 -9.35
CA PHE A 180 -4.38 2.94 -9.62
C PHE A 180 -3.13 3.70 -9.17
N PRO A 181 -2.06 3.01 -8.77
CA PRO A 181 -0.81 3.66 -8.45
C PRO A 181 -0.10 4.16 -9.71
N MET A 182 0.68 5.22 -9.54
CA MET A 182 1.65 5.72 -10.51
C MET A 182 3.02 5.75 -9.86
N MET A 183 4.00 5.09 -10.49
CA MET A 183 5.37 5.04 -10.00
C MET A 183 6.26 5.90 -10.88
N MET A 184 6.51 7.14 -10.45
CA MET A 184 7.35 8.06 -11.22
C MET A 184 8.84 7.70 -11.19
N TRP A 185 9.24 6.83 -10.26
CA TRP A 185 10.57 6.23 -10.24
C TRP A 185 10.76 5.17 -11.35
N ASP A 186 9.70 4.73 -12.04
CA ASP A 186 9.79 3.81 -13.17
C ASP A 186 10.33 4.52 -14.43
N GLN A 187 11.65 4.57 -14.52
CA GLN A 187 12.39 5.14 -15.66
C GLN A 187 13.23 4.10 -16.41
N GLY A 188 13.23 2.86 -15.92
CA GLY A 188 14.10 1.78 -16.38
C GLY A 188 13.41 0.72 -17.22
N THR A 189 12.10 0.58 -17.09
CA THR A 189 11.32 -0.37 -17.89
C THR A 189 10.92 0.25 -19.24
N ARG A 190 10.13 -0.49 -20.03
CA ARG A 190 9.72 -0.09 -21.38
C ARG A 190 9.12 1.31 -21.41
N ASP A 191 9.58 2.13 -22.35
CA ASP A 191 9.01 3.44 -22.61
C ASP A 191 7.56 3.29 -23.15
N PRO A 192 6.55 3.97 -22.60
CA PRO A 192 5.19 3.96 -23.14
C PRO A 192 5.07 4.59 -24.54
N GLY A 193 6.12 5.21 -25.08
CA GLY A 193 6.17 5.79 -26.42
C GLY A 193 5.54 7.19 -26.51
N MET A 194 5.16 7.76 -25.37
CA MET A 194 4.60 9.11 -25.22
C MET A 194 4.86 9.64 -23.79
N PRO A 195 4.72 10.95 -23.52
CA PRO A 195 4.90 11.47 -22.17
C PRO A 195 3.98 10.81 -21.14
N TRP A 196 4.51 10.50 -19.95
CA TRP A 196 3.75 9.88 -18.85
C TRP A 196 2.38 10.52 -18.55
N PRO A 197 2.24 11.86 -18.50
CA PRO A 197 0.93 12.50 -18.35
C PRO A 197 -0.11 12.03 -19.36
N GLU A 198 0.28 11.92 -20.64
CA GLU A 198 -0.63 11.53 -21.73
C GLU A 198 -0.89 10.03 -21.70
N ALA A 199 0.14 9.22 -21.43
CA ALA A 199 0.01 7.77 -21.34
C ALA A 199 -0.98 7.37 -20.22
N ILE A 200 -0.85 7.97 -19.04
CA ILE A 200 -1.69 7.67 -17.87
C ILE A 200 -3.12 8.13 -18.12
N ALA A 201 -3.29 9.38 -18.56
CA ALA A 201 -4.61 9.91 -18.89
C ALA A 201 -5.35 9.03 -19.92
N THR A 202 -4.62 8.56 -20.95
CA THR A 202 -5.19 7.71 -21.99
C THR A 202 -5.60 6.33 -21.44
N LEU A 203 -4.72 5.65 -20.69
CA LEU A 203 -5.04 4.34 -20.13
C LEU A 203 -6.17 4.41 -19.10
N MET A 204 -6.14 5.40 -18.20
CA MET A 204 -7.18 5.54 -17.17
C MET A 204 -8.55 5.83 -17.79
N ALA A 205 -8.60 6.65 -18.84
CA ALA A 205 -9.83 6.85 -19.62
C ALA A 205 -10.27 5.57 -20.35
N GLU A 206 -9.32 4.79 -20.88
CA GLU A 206 -9.61 3.52 -21.56
C GLU A 206 -10.25 2.48 -20.62
N ILE A 207 -9.75 2.36 -19.40
CA ILE A 207 -10.27 1.39 -18.40
C ILE A 207 -11.40 1.95 -17.54
N GLY A 208 -11.57 3.27 -17.49
CA GLY A 208 -12.63 3.94 -16.71
C GLY A 208 -12.28 4.18 -15.24
N ALA A 209 -10.99 4.29 -14.87
CA ALA A 209 -10.57 4.55 -13.49
C ALA A 209 -10.86 5.99 -13.05
N ASP A 210 -11.13 6.24 -11.77
CA ASP A 210 -11.54 7.56 -11.25
C ASP A 210 -10.34 8.42 -10.80
N GLY A 211 -9.20 7.80 -10.50
CA GLY A 211 -8.05 8.54 -10.01
C GLY A 211 -6.73 7.77 -10.05
N ILE A 212 -5.69 8.48 -9.62
CA ILE A 212 -4.31 8.00 -9.54
C ILE A 212 -3.76 8.32 -8.16
N ASN A 213 -3.19 7.29 -7.53
CA ASN A 213 -2.40 7.42 -6.32
C ASN A 213 -0.92 7.56 -6.68
N GLY A 214 -0.24 8.56 -6.13
CA GLY A 214 1.15 8.87 -6.42
C GLY A 214 2.08 8.21 -5.40
N ASP A 215 2.68 7.08 -5.75
CA ASP A 215 3.62 6.35 -4.90
C ASP A 215 4.96 7.08 -4.78
N THR A 216 5.43 7.32 -3.55
CA THR A 216 6.68 8.04 -3.21
C THR A 216 6.79 9.46 -3.78
N GLN A 217 5.64 10.07 -4.09
CA GLN A 217 5.58 11.35 -4.78
C GLN A 217 5.07 12.44 -3.85
N ASP A 218 5.92 13.39 -3.51
CA ASP A 218 5.50 14.57 -2.75
C ASP A 218 4.39 15.36 -3.46
N GLY A 219 4.23 15.28 -4.78
CA GLY A 219 3.13 15.91 -5.50
C GLY A 219 3.00 15.38 -6.92
N VAL A 220 1.78 15.37 -7.47
CA VAL A 220 1.58 15.06 -8.89
C VAL A 220 1.54 16.36 -9.68
N PRO A 221 2.43 16.59 -10.67
CA PRO A 221 2.47 17.83 -11.43
C PRO A 221 1.16 18.17 -12.16
N LEU A 222 0.84 19.46 -12.29
CA LEU A 222 -0.35 19.96 -12.98
C LEU A 222 -0.54 19.38 -14.40
N ALA A 223 0.57 19.07 -15.10
CA ALA A 223 0.55 18.49 -16.44
C ALA A 223 -0.26 17.18 -16.53
N PHE A 224 -0.25 16.35 -15.49
CA PHE A 224 -1.03 15.09 -15.46
C PHE A 224 -2.52 15.37 -15.47
N SER A 225 -2.95 16.33 -14.66
CA SER A 225 -4.35 16.66 -14.61
C SER A 225 -4.84 17.40 -15.85
N LEU A 226 -4.00 18.26 -16.46
CA LEU A 226 -4.31 18.85 -17.76
C LEU A 226 -4.38 17.81 -18.87
N ALA A 227 -3.60 16.72 -18.79
CA ALA A 227 -3.69 15.61 -19.74
C ALA A 227 -4.99 14.83 -19.55
N ALA A 228 -5.41 14.54 -18.30
CA ALA A 228 -6.69 13.91 -18.00
C ALA A 228 -7.88 14.76 -18.47
N ASP A 229 -7.85 16.07 -18.26
CA ASP A 229 -8.91 16.97 -18.72
C ASP A 229 -9.08 16.93 -20.25
N LYS A 230 -7.97 16.77 -21.00
CA LYS A 230 -7.99 16.68 -22.48
C LYS A 230 -8.64 15.39 -23.00
N THR A 231 -8.66 14.31 -22.23
CA THR A 231 -9.33 13.05 -22.65
C THR A 231 -10.84 13.12 -22.45
N GLY A 232 -11.35 14.18 -21.80
CA GLY A 232 -12.75 14.27 -21.37
C GLY A 232 -13.05 13.40 -20.14
N HIS A 233 -12.01 12.90 -19.46
CA HIS A 233 -12.10 12.03 -18.29
C HIS A 233 -11.21 12.57 -17.16
N PRO A 234 -11.66 13.62 -16.44
CA PRO A 234 -10.90 14.19 -15.33
C PRO A 234 -10.61 13.14 -14.24
N LEU A 235 -9.37 13.13 -13.75
CA LEU A 235 -8.91 12.19 -12.71
C LEU A 235 -8.65 12.91 -11.38
N ALA A 236 -9.00 12.26 -10.29
CA ALA A 236 -8.51 12.63 -8.96
C ALA A 236 -7.04 12.20 -8.82
N PHE A 237 -6.17 13.08 -8.34
CA PHE A 237 -4.77 12.75 -8.08
C PHE A 237 -4.48 12.85 -6.58
N GLU A 238 -3.85 11.81 -6.05
CA GLU A 238 -3.58 11.57 -4.65
C GLU A 238 -2.07 11.31 -4.42
N PRO A 239 -1.21 12.35 -4.40
CA PRO A 239 0.21 12.17 -4.08
C PRO A 239 0.44 11.75 -2.63
N GLU A 240 1.55 11.04 -2.40
CA GLU A 240 2.05 10.71 -1.07
C GLU A 240 2.70 11.93 -0.38
N GLY A 241 2.63 12.01 0.94
CA GLY A 241 3.76 12.52 1.72
C GLY A 241 3.98 14.03 1.75
N GLY A 242 3.22 14.84 1.04
CA GLY A 242 3.07 16.25 1.37
C GLY A 242 3.37 17.24 0.25
N PRO A 243 2.39 17.50 -0.62
CA PRO A 243 2.55 18.43 -1.72
C PRO A 243 2.95 19.82 -1.28
N ALA A 244 3.68 20.47 -2.20
CA ALA A 244 3.82 21.92 -2.17
C ALA A 244 2.42 22.54 -2.06
N ASP A 245 2.28 23.57 -1.23
CA ASP A 245 0.97 24.10 -0.84
C ASP A 245 0.14 24.54 -2.07
N GLU A 246 0.79 25.05 -3.12
CA GLU A 246 0.15 25.43 -4.39
C GLU A 246 -0.52 24.24 -5.10
N ALA A 247 0.02 23.03 -4.95
CA ALA A 247 -0.48 21.84 -5.63
C ALA A 247 -1.84 21.38 -5.11
N LEU A 248 -2.29 21.88 -3.95
CA LEU A 248 -3.67 21.68 -3.47
C LEU A 248 -4.71 22.22 -4.45
N ALA A 249 -4.34 23.12 -5.37
CA ALA A 249 -5.23 23.61 -6.41
C ALA A 249 -5.55 22.52 -7.46
N TRP A 250 -4.70 21.50 -7.63
CA TRP A 250 -4.89 20.47 -8.66
C TRP A 250 -4.79 19.01 -8.18
N ASN A 251 -4.16 18.73 -7.04
CA ASN A 251 -4.23 17.46 -6.34
C ASN A 251 -5.35 17.56 -5.30
N VAL A 252 -6.51 16.98 -5.59
CA VAL A 252 -7.73 17.08 -4.76
C VAL A 252 -7.81 16.03 -3.64
N LEU A 253 -6.87 15.09 -3.65
CA LEU A 253 -6.63 14.07 -2.63
C LEU A 253 -5.16 14.16 -2.19
N THR A 254 -4.83 13.66 -1.00
CA THR A 254 -3.46 13.32 -0.58
C THR A 254 -3.49 12.07 0.27
N TRP A 255 -2.39 11.33 0.31
CA TRP A 255 -2.23 10.22 1.25
C TRP A 255 -0.85 10.24 1.90
N GLY A 256 -0.65 9.41 2.94
CA GLY A 256 0.69 9.14 3.44
C GLY A 256 0.76 8.77 4.91
N GLN A 257 1.98 8.70 5.43
CA GLN A 257 2.26 8.30 6.81
C GLN A 257 2.29 9.52 7.75
N TYR A 258 1.62 9.40 8.90
CA TYR A 258 1.43 10.49 9.87
C TYR A 258 2.00 10.14 11.25
N GLN A 259 2.12 11.16 12.12
CA GLN A 259 2.43 10.96 13.53
C GLN A 259 1.16 11.09 14.38
N TYR A 260 1.07 10.27 15.43
CA TYR A 260 -0.12 10.20 16.28
C TYR A 260 0.20 10.46 17.77
N PRO A 261 0.73 11.64 18.13
CA PRO A 261 1.01 11.97 19.53
C PRO A 261 -0.27 11.97 20.37
N PHE A 262 -0.14 11.90 21.71
CA PHE A 262 -1.28 11.85 22.64
C PHE A 262 -2.27 13.00 22.46
N VAL A 263 -1.78 14.22 22.24
CA VAL A 263 -2.63 15.34 21.80
C VAL A 263 -2.66 15.31 20.27
N PRO A 264 -3.80 14.97 19.63
CA PRO A 264 -3.86 14.91 18.17
C PRO A 264 -3.48 16.26 17.54
N MET A 265 -2.60 16.23 16.55
CA MET A 265 -2.26 17.42 15.76
C MET A 265 -3.35 17.72 14.71
N VAL A 266 -3.26 18.88 14.08
CA VAL A 266 -4.20 19.29 13.02
C VAL A 266 -3.64 18.95 11.65
N ASP A 267 -4.42 18.31 10.79
CA ASP A 267 -3.99 18.06 9.41
C ASP A 267 -3.85 19.38 8.62
N LYS A 268 -2.68 19.59 8.03
CA LYS A 268 -2.32 20.82 7.32
C LYS A 268 -3.14 21.02 6.05
N TYR A 269 -3.36 19.96 5.27
CA TYR A 269 -3.98 20.07 3.95
C TYR A 269 -5.48 20.29 4.07
N LYS A 270 -6.12 19.55 4.97
CA LYS A 270 -7.50 19.78 5.40
C LYS A 270 -7.69 21.18 5.99
N TRP A 271 -6.71 21.67 6.75
CA TRP A 271 -6.76 23.03 7.30
C TRP A 271 -6.68 24.09 6.19
N LEU A 272 -5.80 23.92 5.20
CA LEU A 272 -5.68 24.86 4.08
C LEU A 272 -6.95 24.90 3.22
N GLU A 273 -7.46 23.75 2.82
CA GLU A 273 -8.69 23.58 2.05
C GLU A 273 -9.55 22.48 2.67
N THR A 274 -10.70 22.85 3.26
CA THR A 274 -11.52 21.92 4.06
C THR A 274 -12.26 20.89 3.20
N ARG A 275 -12.41 21.14 1.89
CA ARG A 275 -12.90 20.15 0.92
C ARG A 275 -11.84 19.13 0.52
N HIS A 276 -10.56 19.37 0.83
CA HIS A 276 -9.49 18.44 0.52
C HIS A 276 -9.62 17.19 1.39
N GLN A 277 -9.47 16.03 0.76
CA GLN A 277 -9.56 14.75 1.44
C GLN A 277 -8.16 14.16 1.55
N VAL A 278 -7.78 13.85 2.78
CA VAL A 278 -6.51 13.22 3.11
C VAL A 278 -6.82 11.78 3.49
N ASN A 279 -6.07 10.81 3.00
CA ASN A 279 -6.13 9.42 3.43
C ASN A 279 -4.85 9.08 4.22
N ILE A 280 -4.95 9.08 5.54
CA ILE A 280 -3.79 8.78 6.40
C ILE A 280 -3.51 7.27 6.41
N SER A 281 -2.26 6.89 6.63
CA SER A 281 -1.84 5.50 6.78
C SER A 281 -0.90 5.34 8.00
N ASP A 282 -0.87 4.12 8.52
CA ASP A 282 0.20 3.56 9.36
C ASP A 282 0.25 2.05 9.11
N ARG A 283 0.82 1.68 7.95
CA ARG A 283 0.66 0.34 7.38
C ARG A 283 1.13 -0.76 8.32
N TRP A 284 2.24 -0.55 9.03
CA TRP A 284 2.85 -1.56 9.90
C TRP A 284 2.26 -1.64 11.32
N LYS A 285 1.54 -0.61 11.77
CA LYS A 285 0.97 -0.60 13.12
C LYS A 285 -0.13 -1.66 13.24
N ARG A 286 -0.10 -2.49 14.29
CA ARG A 286 -1.15 -3.53 14.50
C ARG A 286 -2.41 -2.99 15.19
N ASP A 287 -2.28 -1.91 15.94
CA ASP A 287 -3.38 -1.19 16.59
C ASP A 287 -3.70 0.08 15.82
N LYS A 288 -4.91 0.17 15.28
CA LYS A 288 -5.33 1.29 14.41
C LYS A 288 -6.02 2.41 15.16
N THR A 289 -6.18 2.30 16.48
CA THR A 289 -6.90 3.27 17.33
C THR A 289 -6.43 4.71 17.10
N ASP A 290 -5.13 4.94 17.17
CA ASP A 290 -4.55 6.28 17.06
C ASP A 290 -4.78 6.90 15.67
N ASN A 291 -4.75 6.07 14.61
CA ASN A 291 -4.98 6.51 13.25
C ASN A 291 -6.45 6.92 13.07
N LEU A 292 -7.38 6.05 13.48
CA LEU A 292 -8.81 6.28 13.37
C LEU A 292 -9.26 7.49 14.20
N GLN A 293 -8.69 7.69 15.40
CA GLN A 293 -8.98 8.88 16.21
C GLN A 293 -8.45 10.16 15.57
N PHE A 294 -7.29 10.13 14.92
CA PHE A 294 -6.78 11.27 14.16
C PHE A 294 -7.67 11.58 12.95
N ALA A 295 -8.06 10.55 12.18
CA ALA A 295 -8.95 10.66 11.02
C ALA A 295 -10.26 11.35 11.41
N PHE A 296 -10.95 10.80 12.41
CA PHE A 296 -12.24 11.28 12.89
C PHE A 296 -12.19 12.70 13.47
N LEU A 297 -11.12 13.06 14.17
CA LEU A 297 -10.97 14.40 14.73
C LEU A 297 -10.69 15.44 13.63
N ASN A 298 -9.95 15.08 12.60
CA ASN A 298 -9.61 16.00 11.51
C ASN A 298 -10.62 15.98 10.35
N GLY A 299 -11.61 15.07 10.36
CA GLY A 299 -12.54 14.90 9.24
C GLY A 299 -11.81 14.47 7.95
N VAL A 300 -10.75 13.70 8.12
CA VAL A 300 -9.95 13.10 7.03
C VAL A 300 -10.19 11.60 7.00
N GLY A 301 -9.81 10.97 5.91
CA GLY A 301 -10.02 9.55 5.66
C GLY A 301 -8.83 8.70 6.09
N TRP A 302 -9.01 7.41 5.94
CA TRP A 302 -8.04 6.39 6.29
C TRP A 302 -7.80 5.48 5.10
N GLU A 303 -6.51 5.37 4.73
CA GLU A 303 -6.06 4.34 3.81
C GLU A 303 -5.79 3.05 4.59
N CYS A 304 -6.71 2.10 4.51
CA CYS A 304 -6.52 0.83 5.19
C CYS A 304 -5.66 -0.11 4.33
N TRP A 305 -4.64 -0.69 4.95
CA TRP A 305 -3.67 -1.54 4.24
C TRP A 305 -3.44 -2.82 5.04
N GLU A 306 -4.15 -3.89 4.66
CA GLU A 306 -4.03 -5.20 5.30
C GLU A 306 -3.01 -6.09 4.58
N ASN A 307 -3.05 -6.14 3.25
CA ASN A 307 -2.11 -6.92 2.45
C ASN A 307 -0.92 -6.04 2.04
N ILE A 308 0.15 -6.06 2.83
CA ILE A 308 1.34 -5.25 2.61
C ILE A 308 2.31 -6.07 1.77
N TRP A 309 2.14 -6.02 0.45
CA TRP A 309 2.99 -6.75 -0.51
C TRP A 309 3.14 -8.24 -0.20
N GLY A 310 2.02 -8.90 0.08
CA GLY A 310 1.99 -10.32 0.44
C GLY A 310 2.12 -10.59 1.95
N ILE A 311 2.28 -9.56 2.78
CA ILE A 311 2.35 -9.66 4.23
C ILE A 311 1.00 -9.26 4.82
N TRP A 312 0.27 -10.20 5.40
CA TRP A 312 -1.03 -9.92 5.97
C TRP A 312 -0.93 -9.28 7.37
N ASN A 313 -1.15 -7.96 7.43
CA ASN A 313 -1.34 -7.17 8.64
C ASN A 313 -2.83 -6.85 8.87
N GLY A 314 -3.62 -7.89 9.12
CA GLY A 314 -5.08 -7.77 9.24
C GLY A 314 -5.57 -6.88 10.38
N ILE A 315 -6.71 -6.22 10.14
CA ILE A 315 -7.37 -5.34 11.11
C ILE A 315 -8.12 -6.18 12.15
N THR A 316 -7.89 -5.89 13.43
CA THR A 316 -8.48 -6.64 14.55
C THR A 316 -10.01 -6.48 14.62
N PRO A 317 -10.75 -7.40 15.26
CA PRO A 317 -12.19 -7.24 15.44
C PRO A 317 -12.59 -5.92 16.11
N ARG A 318 -11.80 -5.43 17.09
CA ARG A 318 -12.03 -4.14 17.73
C ARG A 318 -11.84 -2.98 16.77
N ASP A 319 -10.76 -2.98 16.00
CA ASP A 319 -10.44 -1.89 15.08
C ASP A 319 -11.36 -1.88 13.86
N ALA A 320 -11.81 -3.05 13.41
CA ALA A 320 -12.86 -3.18 12.39
C ALA A 320 -14.16 -2.54 12.88
N GLU A 321 -14.56 -2.81 14.13
CA GLU A 321 -15.75 -2.19 14.71
C GLU A 321 -15.61 -0.67 14.88
N ALA A 322 -14.45 -0.20 15.34
CA ALA A 322 -14.17 1.23 15.43
C ALA A 322 -14.25 1.90 14.05
N THR A 323 -13.66 1.29 13.03
CA THR A 323 -13.71 1.74 11.64
C THR A 323 -15.17 1.84 11.16
N ARG A 324 -15.97 0.80 11.40
CA ARG A 324 -17.39 0.76 11.03
C ARG A 324 -18.19 1.91 11.65
N ARG A 325 -17.93 2.23 12.91
CA ARG A 325 -18.58 3.36 13.62
C ARG A 325 -18.12 4.71 13.07
N VAL A 326 -16.81 4.89 12.91
CA VAL A 326 -16.20 6.12 12.40
C VAL A 326 -16.69 6.41 10.98
N ALA A 327 -16.57 5.45 10.05
CA ALA A 327 -16.98 5.62 8.67
C ALA A 327 -18.51 5.87 8.54
N THR A 328 -19.33 5.23 9.38
CA THR A 328 -20.79 5.50 9.43
C THR A 328 -21.07 6.95 9.78
N MET A 329 -20.36 7.51 10.78
CA MET A 329 -20.51 8.91 11.18
C MET A 329 -19.96 9.86 10.12
N GLU A 330 -18.75 9.62 9.61
CA GLU A 330 -18.10 10.52 8.64
C GLU A 330 -18.92 10.67 7.36
N ARG A 331 -19.45 9.56 6.82
CA ARG A 331 -20.33 9.59 5.64
C ARG A 331 -21.60 10.41 5.86
N ALA A 332 -22.24 10.22 7.01
CA ALA A 332 -23.47 10.96 7.35
C ALA A 332 -23.21 12.44 7.67
N LEU A 333 -22.00 12.77 8.13
CA LEU A 333 -21.60 14.10 8.56
C LEU A 333 -20.72 14.82 7.53
N ALA A 334 -20.48 14.24 6.36
CA ALA A 334 -19.58 14.78 5.33
C ALA A 334 -19.82 16.28 5.01
N PRO A 335 -21.08 16.77 4.92
CA PRO A 335 -21.33 18.20 4.71
C PRO A 335 -20.78 19.11 5.82
N PHE A 336 -20.70 18.63 7.06
CA PHE A 336 -20.10 19.36 8.19
C PHE A 336 -18.57 19.29 8.15
N LEU A 337 -18.00 18.14 7.76
CA LEU A 337 -16.55 17.89 7.76
C LEU A 337 -15.78 18.69 6.69
N ILE A 338 -16.49 19.38 5.78
CA ILE A 338 -15.90 20.33 4.83
C ILE A 338 -16.14 21.80 5.22
N SER A 339 -16.65 22.06 6.43
CA SER A 339 -16.97 23.40 6.90
C SER A 339 -15.76 24.34 6.80
N PRO A 340 -15.88 25.50 6.14
CA PRO A 340 -14.80 26.48 6.10
C PRO A 340 -14.49 27.07 7.49
N ASP A 341 -15.46 26.98 8.41
CA ASP A 341 -15.43 27.51 9.77
C ASP A 341 -14.99 26.45 10.80
N TRP A 342 -14.39 25.34 10.37
CA TRP A 342 -13.84 24.30 11.26
C TRP A 342 -12.93 24.90 12.34
N GLU A 343 -13.11 24.43 13.58
CA GLU A 343 -12.29 24.76 14.73
C GLU A 343 -11.73 23.48 15.37
N PRO A 344 -10.46 23.13 15.11
CA PRO A 344 -9.83 21.98 15.75
C PRO A 344 -9.59 22.21 17.25
N LEU A 345 -9.53 21.11 18.00
CA LEU A 345 -9.19 21.08 19.42
C LEU A 345 -10.09 21.99 20.28
N ALA A 346 -11.39 22.03 19.96
CA ALA A 346 -12.40 22.74 20.71
C ALA A 346 -12.33 22.35 22.21
N PRO A 347 -12.44 23.33 23.14
CA PRO A 347 -12.23 23.07 24.57
C PRO A 347 -13.16 22.01 25.16
N MET A 348 -12.56 21.05 25.88
CA MET A 348 -13.24 19.99 26.62
C MET A 348 -12.92 20.07 28.12
N LEU A 349 -13.83 19.59 28.96
CA LEU A 349 -13.68 19.64 30.43
C LEU A 349 -12.77 18.55 30.99
N ARG A 350 -12.58 17.46 30.23
CA ARG A 350 -11.80 16.29 30.66
C ARG A 350 -10.46 16.26 29.94
N TYR A 351 -9.39 16.07 30.72
CA TYR A 351 -8.07 15.85 30.15
C TYR A 351 -8.04 14.57 29.30
N GLY A 352 -7.33 14.60 28.18
CA GLY A 352 -7.26 13.48 27.24
C GLY A 352 -8.52 13.28 26.37
N VAL A 353 -9.54 14.13 26.52
CA VAL A 353 -10.69 14.19 25.62
C VAL A 353 -10.53 15.39 24.70
N PHE A 354 -10.53 15.15 23.39
CA PHE A 354 -10.31 16.18 22.37
C PHE A 354 -11.50 16.23 21.42
N ALA A 355 -11.85 17.42 20.95
CA ALA A 355 -12.97 17.61 20.02
C ALA A 355 -12.61 18.55 18.86
N SER A 356 -13.24 18.36 17.71
CA SER A 356 -13.25 19.32 16.60
C SER A 356 -14.66 19.83 16.41
N ARG A 357 -14.82 21.14 16.24
CA ARG A 357 -16.12 21.80 16.02
C ARG A 357 -16.31 22.12 14.54
N TRP A 358 -17.44 21.70 13.99
CA TRP A 358 -17.80 21.76 12.58
C TRP A 358 -19.12 22.53 12.38
N PRO A 359 -19.09 23.85 12.17
CA PRO A 359 -20.30 24.64 11.96
C PRO A 359 -20.88 24.45 10.54
N LEU A 360 -22.19 24.36 10.40
CA LEU A 360 -22.87 24.35 9.10
C LEU A 360 -24.21 25.09 9.20
N GLY A 361 -24.25 26.33 8.72
CA GLY A 361 -25.43 27.19 8.83
C GLY A 361 -25.82 27.41 10.30
N ARG A 362 -27.01 26.94 10.69
CA ARG A 362 -27.54 27.04 12.07
C ARG A 362 -27.31 25.78 12.91
N GLN A 363 -26.53 24.83 12.40
CA GLN A 363 -26.21 23.58 13.08
C GLN A 363 -24.72 23.52 13.35
N THR A 364 -24.31 22.75 14.34
CA THR A 364 -22.89 22.51 14.62
C THR A 364 -22.70 21.09 15.08
N VAL A 365 -21.69 20.42 14.53
CA VAL A 365 -21.28 19.09 14.95
C VAL A 365 -19.95 19.17 15.69
N TRP A 366 -19.77 18.34 16.71
CA TRP A 366 -18.46 18.07 17.29
C TRP A 366 -18.11 16.61 17.07
N THR A 367 -16.93 16.34 16.51
CA THR A 367 -16.30 15.00 16.55
C THR A 367 -15.39 14.94 17.75
N ILE A 368 -15.45 13.87 18.54
CA ILE A 368 -14.82 13.78 19.86
C ILE A 368 -14.08 12.45 19.97
N VAL A 369 -12.90 12.46 20.58
CA VAL A 369 -12.10 11.26 20.88
C VAL A 369 -11.65 11.25 22.34
N ASN A 370 -11.63 10.08 22.95
CA ASN A 370 -11.04 9.86 24.27
C ASN A 370 -9.70 9.13 24.10
N ARG A 371 -8.58 9.81 24.37
CA ARG A 371 -7.22 9.24 24.30
C ARG A 371 -6.81 8.51 25.57
N ASN A 372 -7.65 8.52 26.61
CA ASN A 372 -7.35 7.84 27.87
C ASN A 372 -7.63 6.33 27.78
N GLU A 373 -6.90 5.56 28.59
CA GLU A 373 -7.09 4.12 28.82
C GLU A 373 -8.33 3.78 29.67
N TYR A 374 -9.11 4.78 30.07
CA TYR A 374 -10.29 4.64 30.92
C TYR A 374 -11.49 5.40 30.36
N ASN A 375 -12.69 4.92 30.72
CA ASN A 375 -13.95 5.56 30.36
C ASN A 375 -14.07 6.92 31.06
N VAL A 376 -14.64 7.90 30.37
CA VAL A 376 -14.99 9.21 30.94
C VAL A 376 -16.51 9.36 31.02
N GLU A 377 -16.99 9.89 32.14
CA GLU A 377 -18.41 10.00 32.47
C GLU A 377 -18.76 11.41 32.96
N GLY A 378 -20.06 11.73 32.89
CA GLY A 378 -20.59 13.01 33.37
C GLY A 378 -20.27 14.18 32.44
N PRO A 379 -20.00 15.39 32.98
CA PRO A 379 -19.79 16.59 32.17
C PRO A 379 -18.57 16.49 31.24
N GLN A 380 -18.78 16.76 29.94
CA GLN A 380 -17.74 16.70 28.91
C GLN A 380 -17.43 18.06 28.28
N ILE A 381 -18.46 18.88 28.00
CA ILE A 381 -18.30 20.15 27.30
C ILE A 381 -19.19 21.24 27.91
N GLU A 382 -18.68 22.47 27.93
CA GLU A 382 -19.39 23.66 28.40
C GLU A 382 -19.55 24.69 27.25
N LEU A 383 -20.78 24.95 26.84
CA LEU A 383 -21.11 25.81 25.69
C LEU A 383 -21.82 27.09 26.12
N ALA A 384 -21.85 28.08 25.24
CA ALA A 384 -22.65 29.28 25.46
C ALA A 384 -24.15 28.91 25.53
N LEU A 385 -24.90 29.61 26.38
CA LEU A 385 -26.35 29.43 26.46
C LEU A 385 -26.99 30.03 25.20
N GLU A 386 -27.79 29.23 24.49
CA GLU A 386 -28.55 29.68 23.34
C GLU A 386 -30.00 29.17 23.45
N ASP A 387 -30.94 30.11 23.51
CA ASP A 387 -32.36 29.79 23.68
C ASP A 387 -32.89 29.01 22.47
N GLY A 388 -33.57 27.89 22.74
CA GLY A 388 -34.17 27.04 21.71
C GLY A 388 -33.22 26.04 21.06
N MET A 389 -31.93 26.04 21.39
CA MET A 389 -30.98 25.05 20.88
C MET A 389 -31.19 23.68 21.53
N ARG A 390 -31.16 22.62 20.71
CA ARG A 390 -31.26 21.21 21.12
C ARG A 390 -29.94 20.50 20.85
N TYR A 391 -29.65 19.47 21.63
CA TYR A 391 -28.36 18.78 21.63
C TYR A 391 -28.56 17.27 21.54
N PHE A 392 -27.81 16.61 20.66
CA PHE A 392 -27.95 15.18 20.39
C PHE A 392 -26.59 14.50 20.44
N ASP A 393 -26.47 13.47 21.25
CA ASP A 393 -25.35 12.53 21.19
C ASP A 393 -25.60 11.60 20.00
N LEU A 394 -24.87 11.86 18.92
CA LEU A 394 -24.97 11.11 17.69
C LEU A 394 -24.34 9.72 17.81
N TYR A 395 -23.39 9.51 18.73
CA TYR A 395 -22.71 8.23 18.91
C TYR A 395 -23.61 7.22 19.63
N HIS A 396 -24.34 7.66 20.66
CA HIS A 396 -25.30 6.81 21.38
C HIS A 396 -26.75 6.94 20.86
N GLY A 397 -27.00 7.86 19.93
CA GLY A 397 -28.30 8.10 19.30
C GLY A 397 -29.37 8.58 20.28
N VAL A 398 -29.03 9.54 21.14
CA VAL A 398 -29.93 10.09 22.17
C VAL A 398 -29.94 11.62 22.17
N GLU A 399 -31.06 12.22 22.55
CA GLU A 399 -31.14 13.66 22.84
C GLU A 399 -30.63 13.93 24.25
N LEU A 400 -29.79 14.95 24.40
CA LEU A 400 -29.20 15.37 25.67
C LEU A 400 -30.03 16.48 26.30
N THR A 401 -30.18 16.41 27.63
CA THR A 401 -30.78 17.50 28.41
C THR A 401 -29.66 18.34 29.02
N PRO A 402 -29.50 19.62 28.63
CA PRO A 402 -28.42 20.44 29.16
C PRO A 402 -28.64 20.85 30.61
N ALA A 403 -27.58 20.86 31.40
CA ALA A 403 -27.57 21.43 32.75
C ALA A 403 -27.01 22.86 32.72
N LYS A 404 -27.35 23.68 33.73
CA LYS A 404 -26.68 24.98 33.93
C LYS A 404 -25.41 24.77 34.75
N SER A 405 -24.29 25.31 34.27
CA SER A 405 -23.04 25.33 35.03
C SER A 405 -23.04 26.46 36.06
N LEU A 406 -22.07 26.43 36.97
CA LEU A 406 -21.87 27.49 37.97
C LEU A 406 -21.51 28.84 37.35
N SER A 407 -20.97 28.85 36.12
CA SER A 407 -20.63 30.07 35.37
C SER A 407 -21.83 30.65 34.59
N GLY A 408 -23.01 30.02 34.67
CA GLY A 408 -24.20 30.40 33.90
C GLY A 408 -24.20 29.91 32.45
N ARG A 409 -23.19 29.11 32.07
CA ARG A 409 -23.09 28.44 30.76
C ARG A 409 -23.86 27.13 30.75
N MET A 410 -23.94 26.51 29.59
CA MET A 410 -24.63 25.25 29.38
C MET A 410 -23.65 24.08 29.45
N LEU A 411 -23.98 23.07 30.26
CA LEU A 411 -23.15 21.91 30.51
C LEU A 411 -23.80 20.66 29.90
N LEU A 412 -23.07 19.95 29.05
CA LEU A 412 -23.51 18.69 28.45
C LEU A 412 -22.73 17.52 29.05
N SER A 413 -23.47 16.47 29.41
CA SER A 413 -22.92 15.25 30.01
C SER A 413 -23.26 14.04 29.15
N PHE A 414 -22.27 13.22 28.85
CA PHE A 414 -22.41 11.96 28.10
C PHE A 414 -21.17 11.08 28.34
N PRO A 415 -21.30 9.75 28.22
CA PRO A 415 -20.18 8.83 28.36
C PRO A 415 -19.29 8.84 27.11
N ILE A 416 -17.99 8.58 27.29
CA ILE A 416 -17.08 8.21 26.18
C ILE A 416 -16.19 7.08 26.68
N GLU A 417 -16.19 5.95 25.97
CA GLU A 417 -15.39 4.78 26.31
C GLU A 417 -13.88 5.05 26.21
N ALA A 418 -13.06 4.27 26.91
CA ALA A 418 -11.61 4.27 26.78
C ALA A 418 -11.20 4.07 25.31
N HIS A 419 -10.24 4.86 24.82
CA HIS A 419 -9.84 4.82 23.41
C HIS A 419 -11.01 4.94 22.42
N GLY A 420 -12.06 5.64 22.85
CA GLY A 420 -13.35 5.69 22.19
C GLY A 420 -13.58 6.96 21.37
N TYR A 421 -14.80 7.06 20.87
CA TYR A 421 -15.28 8.13 19.99
C TYR A 421 -16.60 8.69 20.55
N GLY A 422 -16.89 9.94 20.20
CA GLY A 422 -18.16 10.59 20.50
C GLY A 422 -18.51 11.61 19.42
N ALA A 423 -19.79 11.93 19.30
CA ALA A 423 -20.24 12.96 18.37
C ALA A 423 -21.45 13.71 18.93
N LEU A 424 -21.43 15.03 18.84
CA LEU A 424 -22.49 15.91 19.34
C LEU A 424 -23.05 16.74 18.18
N LEU A 425 -24.37 16.84 18.07
CA LEU A 425 -25.05 17.80 17.20
C LEU A 425 -25.79 18.84 18.03
N ALA A 426 -25.55 20.12 17.76
CA ALA A 426 -26.39 21.23 18.19
C ALA A 426 -27.27 21.69 17.02
N SER A 427 -28.59 21.76 17.22
CA SER A 427 -29.55 22.20 16.21
C SER A 427 -30.76 22.90 16.83
N HIS A 428 -31.28 23.93 16.15
CA HIS A 428 -32.53 24.61 16.52
C HIS A 428 -33.78 23.82 16.11
N SER A 429 -33.64 22.83 15.23
CA SER A 429 -34.72 21.98 14.76
C SER A 429 -34.56 20.55 15.27
N ALA A 430 -35.63 19.76 15.18
CA ALA A 430 -35.50 18.32 15.30
C ALA A 430 -34.53 17.78 14.23
N PRO A 431 -33.80 16.69 14.51
CA PRO A 431 -32.96 16.05 13.51
C PRO A 431 -33.80 15.66 12.29
N ASP A 432 -33.27 15.84 11.08
CA ASP A 432 -33.91 15.40 9.85
C ASP A 432 -33.87 13.86 9.71
N ALA A 433 -34.45 13.33 8.64
CA ALA A 433 -34.55 11.89 8.42
C ALA A 433 -33.17 11.19 8.35
N ASP A 434 -32.17 11.85 7.78
CA ASP A 434 -30.83 11.28 7.61
C ASP A 434 -30.09 11.22 8.95
N ILE A 435 -30.17 12.29 9.75
CA ILE A 435 -29.61 12.28 11.10
C ILE A 435 -30.37 11.31 12.01
N GLN A 436 -31.69 11.19 11.90
CA GLN A 436 -32.44 10.18 12.67
C GLN A 436 -32.02 8.75 12.32
N LYS A 437 -31.76 8.48 11.03
CA LYS A 437 -31.23 7.19 10.56
C LYS A 437 -29.83 6.94 11.11
N LEU A 438 -28.95 7.95 11.08
CA LEU A 438 -27.62 7.89 11.68
C LEU A 438 -27.72 7.55 13.18
N MET A 439 -28.49 8.32 13.95
CA MET A 439 -28.66 8.11 15.40
C MET A 439 -29.18 6.71 15.70
N SER A 440 -30.15 6.22 14.93
CA SER A 440 -30.68 4.85 15.11
C SER A 440 -29.62 3.79 14.83
N LYS A 441 -28.81 3.98 13.77
CA LYS A 441 -27.75 3.04 13.42
C LYS A 441 -26.61 3.05 14.44
N MET A 442 -26.16 4.23 14.85
CA MET A 442 -25.09 4.38 15.82
C MET A 442 -25.49 3.82 17.19
N LYS A 443 -26.74 4.06 17.62
CA LYS A 443 -27.30 3.45 18.83
C LYS A 443 -27.21 1.93 18.80
N GLU A 444 -27.50 1.30 17.66
CA GLU A 444 -27.38 -0.16 17.49
C GLU A 444 -25.92 -0.60 17.60
N LEU A 445 -25.01 0.06 16.87
CA LEU A 445 -23.58 -0.27 16.86
C LEU A 445 -22.93 -0.09 18.24
N SER A 446 -23.31 0.96 18.98
CA SER A 446 -22.74 1.31 20.28
C SER A 446 -23.31 0.50 21.45
N LEU A 447 -24.28 -0.41 21.23
CA LEU A 447 -24.82 -1.26 22.31
C LEU A 447 -23.73 -2.16 22.94
N THR A 448 -22.79 -2.60 22.12
CA THR A 448 -21.63 -3.39 22.57
C THR A 448 -20.43 -2.47 22.70
N PRO A 449 -19.82 -2.32 23.90
CA PRO A 449 -18.62 -1.50 24.06
C PRO A 449 -17.46 -2.00 23.19
N LEU A 450 -16.58 -1.11 22.72
CA LEU A 450 -15.40 -1.49 21.91
C LEU A 450 -14.49 -2.48 22.66
N ALA A 451 -14.39 -2.34 23.98
CA ALA A 451 -13.60 -3.24 24.83
C ALA A 451 -14.09 -4.70 24.86
N ALA A 452 -15.31 -4.98 24.37
CA ALA A 452 -15.83 -6.34 24.25
C ALA A 452 -15.33 -7.08 22.99
N TYR A 453 -14.78 -6.34 22.01
CA TYR A 453 -14.18 -6.90 20.81
C TYR A 453 -12.70 -7.19 21.05
N SER A 454 -12.19 -8.28 20.46
CA SER A 454 -10.77 -8.62 20.61
C SER A 454 -9.88 -7.58 19.94
N HIS A 455 -8.83 -7.19 20.65
CA HIS A 455 -7.73 -6.37 20.14
C HIS A 455 -6.49 -7.21 19.79
N GLU A 456 -6.61 -8.54 19.88
CA GLU A 456 -5.53 -9.46 19.56
C GLU A 456 -5.31 -9.53 18.04
N TRP A 457 -4.13 -9.11 17.59
CA TRP A 457 -3.65 -9.32 16.23
C TRP A 457 -3.16 -10.77 16.05
N LYS A 458 -3.43 -11.36 14.88
CA LYS A 458 -3.06 -12.75 14.56
C LYS A 458 -2.32 -12.83 13.25
N VAL A 459 -1.21 -13.57 13.26
CA VAL A 459 -0.47 -13.93 12.04
C VAL A 459 -1.30 -14.90 11.19
N VAL A 460 -1.23 -14.74 9.87
CA VAL A 460 -1.73 -15.73 8.92
C VAL A 460 -0.61 -16.70 8.59
N LEU A 461 -0.86 -17.99 8.83
CA LEU A 461 0.11 -19.05 8.55
C LEU A 461 0.06 -19.43 7.08
N GLN A 462 1.23 -19.69 6.51
CA GLN A 462 1.36 -20.12 5.12
C GLN A 462 1.62 -21.63 5.04
N GLN A 463 1.25 -22.22 3.91
CA GLN A 463 1.49 -23.63 3.61
C GLN A 463 2.22 -23.77 2.29
N ILE A 464 3.25 -24.62 2.29
CA ILE A 464 3.88 -25.05 1.05
C ILE A 464 2.93 -25.95 0.26
N VAL A 465 2.83 -25.71 -1.05
CA VAL A 465 2.08 -26.56 -1.97
C VAL A 465 2.92 -27.79 -2.30
N PRO A 466 2.44 -29.02 -2.02
CA PRO A 466 3.25 -30.22 -2.21
C PRO A 466 3.68 -30.44 -3.66
N ILE A 467 4.96 -30.73 -3.87
CA ILE A 467 5.48 -31.24 -5.15
C ILE A 467 5.46 -32.77 -5.07
N ALA A 468 4.68 -33.42 -5.95
CA ALA A 468 4.57 -34.87 -5.96
C ALA A 468 5.85 -35.54 -6.46
N ALA A 469 6.26 -36.63 -5.80
CA ALA A 469 7.37 -37.45 -6.24
C ALA A 469 7.08 -38.10 -7.61
N THR A 470 8.12 -38.17 -8.43
CA THR A 470 8.17 -38.82 -9.73
C THR A 470 8.59 -40.28 -9.60
N LYS A 471 8.35 -41.05 -10.66
CA LYS A 471 8.85 -42.42 -10.75
C LYS A 471 10.35 -42.40 -11.10
N PRO A 472 11.20 -43.15 -10.37
CA PRO A 472 12.61 -43.27 -10.73
C PRO A 472 12.80 -43.79 -12.16
N PRO A 473 13.75 -43.22 -12.92
CA PRO A 473 14.05 -43.67 -14.27
C PRO A 473 14.76 -45.03 -14.21
N SER A 474 14.52 -45.91 -15.19
CA SER A 474 15.14 -47.24 -15.27
C SER A 474 16.64 -47.23 -15.64
N GLY A 475 17.26 -46.05 -15.71
CA GLY A 475 18.63 -45.79 -16.11
C GLY A 475 18.93 -44.29 -16.06
N SER A 476 20.12 -43.86 -16.48
CA SER A 476 20.48 -42.44 -16.51
C SER A 476 19.62 -41.68 -17.52
N PRO A 477 18.80 -40.70 -17.10
CA PRO A 477 18.04 -39.86 -18.02
C PRO A 477 18.99 -39.05 -18.91
N ALA A 478 18.62 -38.87 -20.17
CA ALA A 478 19.34 -37.99 -21.07
C ALA A 478 19.28 -36.53 -20.55
N ASP A 479 20.41 -35.82 -20.65
CA ASP A 479 20.56 -34.40 -20.28
C ASP A 479 20.31 -34.06 -18.78
N MET A 480 20.29 -35.06 -17.90
CA MET A 480 20.22 -34.88 -16.45
C MET A 480 21.50 -35.35 -15.75
N LEU A 481 21.78 -34.74 -14.60
CA LEU A 481 22.92 -35.05 -13.74
C LEU A 481 22.42 -35.67 -12.45
N LYS A 482 23.08 -36.74 -11.99
CA LYS A 482 22.77 -37.35 -10.69
C LYS A 482 23.40 -36.52 -9.58
N ILE A 483 22.57 -36.02 -8.67
CA ILE A 483 22.98 -35.40 -7.42
C ILE A 483 23.04 -36.51 -6.36
N PRO A 484 24.18 -36.71 -5.67
CA PRO A 484 24.33 -37.77 -4.69
C PRO A 484 23.45 -37.50 -3.46
N GLU A 485 23.13 -38.57 -2.72
CA GLU A 485 22.55 -38.44 -1.39
C GLU A 485 23.55 -37.80 -0.43
N GLY A 486 23.07 -36.99 0.52
CA GLY A 486 23.93 -36.36 1.51
C GLY A 486 23.20 -35.49 2.53
N ASP A 487 23.89 -35.23 3.64
CA ASP A 487 23.46 -34.25 4.63
C ASP A 487 23.74 -32.83 4.12
N PHE A 488 22.77 -31.94 4.31
CA PHE A 488 22.80 -30.57 3.81
C PHE A 488 22.19 -29.60 4.81
N ASP A 489 22.88 -28.51 5.07
CA ASP A 489 22.37 -27.39 5.86
C ASP A 489 21.65 -26.41 4.91
N PHE A 490 20.33 -26.50 4.83
CA PHE A 490 19.52 -25.58 4.04
C PHE A 490 19.48 -24.22 4.74
N ARG A 491 20.01 -23.19 4.08
CA ARG A 491 20.04 -21.82 4.59
C ARG A 491 19.64 -20.84 3.50
N VAL A 492 18.58 -20.09 3.74
CA VAL A 492 18.06 -19.12 2.77
C VAL A 492 17.47 -17.90 3.47
N ALA A 493 17.50 -16.76 2.78
CA ALA A 493 16.76 -15.58 3.13
C ALA A 493 16.04 -14.96 1.92
N GLY A 494 14.82 -14.45 2.12
CA GLY A 494 14.12 -13.64 1.13
C GLY A 494 14.80 -12.29 0.92
N ILE A 495 14.79 -11.82 -0.33
CA ILE A 495 15.36 -10.52 -0.73
C ILE A 495 14.31 -9.42 -0.92
N GLU A 496 13.09 -9.64 -0.45
CA GLU A 496 12.02 -8.64 -0.49
C GLU A 496 12.52 -7.28 0.04
N ILE A 497 12.18 -6.20 -0.67
CA ILE A 497 12.69 -4.84 -0.35
C ILE A 497 12.03 -4.31 0.92
N GLU A 498 10.78 -4.69 1.14
CA GLU A 498 9.96 -4.19 2.24
C GLU A 498 9.72 -5.28 3.30
N GLY A 499 9.33 -4.85 4.49
CA GLY A 499 9.27 -5.72 5.67
C GLY A 499 10.61 -5.77 6.40
N SER A 500 10.55 -5.89 7.73
CA SER A 500 11.73 -6.11 8.57
C SER A 500 11.84 -7.60 8.92
N ASP A 501 12.27 -7.93 10.15
CA ASP A 501 12.26 -9.30 10.68
C ASP A 501 10.96 -9.59 11.46
N ASP A 502 9.85 -8.99 11.01
CA ASP A 502 8.55 -9.14 11.65
C ASP A 502 7.92 -10.49 11.30
N ILE A 503 7.20 -11.08 12.24
CA ILE A 503 6.39 -12.28 12.01
C ILE A 503 5.37 -12.06 10.88
N GLY A 504 5.30 -12.98 9.92
CA GLY A 504 4.44 -12.92 8.74
C GLY A 504 5.12 -12.42 7.46
N VAL A 505 6.37 -11.95 7.55
CA VAL A 505 7.19 -11.57 6.39
C VAL A 505 7.61 -12.82 5.60
N ASP A 506 7.70 -12.70 4.28
CA ASP A 506 8.19 -13.75 3.37
C ASP A 506 7.41 -15.08 3.44
N VAL A 507 8.04 -16.23 3.71
CA VAL A 507 7.42 -17.57 3.62
C VAL A 507 7.55 -18.40 4.90
N GLN A 508 6.80 -19.51 4.99
CA GLN A 508 6.81 -20.43 6.13
C GLN A 508 7.06 -21.86 5.67
N TYR A 509 8.21 -22.43 6.02
CA TYR A 509 8.50 -23.84 5.74
C TYR A 509 7.78 -24.77 6.72
N PRO A 510 7.58 -26.06 6.36
CA PRO A 510 6.82 -27.00 7.20
C PRO A 510 7.34 -27.24 8.62
N TRP A 511 8.61 -26.93 8.88
CA TRP A 511 9.24 -27.08 10.20
C TRP A 511 9.18 -25.81 11.07
N GLU A 512 8.50 -24.76 10.61
CA GLU A 512 8.42 -23.45 11.26
C GLU A 512 7.01 -23.19 11.80
N ASP A 513 6.91 -22.37 12.85
CA ASP A 513 5.63 -22.02 13.48
C ASP A 513 4.96 -20.78 12.87
N SER A 514 5.71 -20.01 12.08
CA SER A 514 5.25 -18.77 11.48
C SER A 514 6.11 -18.37 10.26
N PRO A 515 5.57 -17.54 9.35
CA PRO A 515 6.36 -17.01 8.24
C PRO A 515 7.42 -16.02 8.75
N GLY A 516 8.61 -16.08 8.16
CA GLY A 516 9.72 -15.19 8.45
C GLY A 516 10.69 -15.10 7.27
N ARG A 517 11.63 -14.17 7.34
CA ARG A 517 12.58 -13.90 6.23
C ARG A 517 13.78 -14.83 6.19
N PHE A 518 14.20 -15.38 7.33
CA PHE A 518 15.46 -16.10 7.47
C PHE A 518 15.22 -17.55 7.91
N HIS A 519 15.80 -18.49 7.17
CA HIS A 519 15.53 -19.92 7.36
C HIS A 519 16.83 -20.72 7.47
N ASP A 520 16.87 -21.65 8.42
CA ASP A 520 17.96 -22.61 8.61
C ASP A 520 17.37 -23.97 9.01
N HIS A 521 17.67 -25.03 8.24
CA HIS A 521 17.24 -26.37 8.56
C HIS A 521 18.26 -27.44 8.10
N PRO A 522 18.88 -28.21 9.02
CA PRO A 522 19.67 -29.37 8.64
C PRO A 522 18.75 -30.48 8.12
N MET A 523 19.05 -31.02 6.95
CA MET A 523 18.25 -32.06 6.31
C MET A 523 19.10 -33.12 5.61
N HIS A 524 18.53 -34.30 5.45
CA HIS A 524 19.13 -35.39 4.68
C HIS A 524 18.45 -35.49 3.32
N LEU A 525 19.19 -35.20 2.25
CA LEU A 525 18.69 -35.24 0.88
C LEU A 525 18.99 -36.58 0.24
N LYS A 526 17.95 -37.26 -0.24
CA LYS A 526 18.09 -38.45 -1.08
C LYS A 526 18.72 -38.10 -2.42
N SER A 527 19.31 -39.08 -3.10
CA SER A 527 19.79 -38.85 -4.46
C SER A 527 18.63 -38.54 -5.41
N PHE A 528 18.87 -37.65 -6.37
CA PHE A 528 17.91 -37.27 -7.41
C PHE A 528 18.64 -36.90 -8.69
N TRP A 529 17.91 -36.79 -9.78
CA TRP A 529 18.39 -36.29 -11.06
C TRP A 529 17.91 -34.85 -11.25
N ILE A 530 18.78 -33.97 -11.74
CA ILE A 530 18.42 -32.60 -12.12
C ILE A 530 18.80 -32.33 -13.57
N ASP A 531 17.97 -31.58 -14.29
CA ASP A 531 18.32 -31.12 -15.62
C ASP A 531 19.63 -30.33 -15.58
N LYS A 532 20.57 -30.69 -16.47
CA LYS A 532 21.85 -29.98 -16.57
C LYS A 532 21.63 -28.49 -16.89
N TYR A 533 20.66 -28.21 -17.74
CA TYR A 533 20.31 -26.89 -18.25
C TYR A 533 18.86 -26.54 -17.90
N ALA A 534 18.51 -25.25 -17.90
CA ALA A 534 17.11 -24.84 -17.89
C ALA A 534 16.37 -25.39 -19.13
N VAL A 535 15.06 -25.57 -19.03
CA VAL A 535 14.26 -26.09 -20.15
C VAL A 535 14.35 -25.12 -21.33
N THR A 536 14.75 -25.63 -22.49
CA THR A 536 14.96 -24.84 -23.71
C THR A 536 13.68 -24.66 -24.52
N ASN A 537 13.65 -23.65 -25.39
CA ASN A 537 12.55 -23.45 -26.33
C ASN A 537 12.32 -24.70 -27.23
N ALA A 538 13.38 -25.37 -27.68
CA ALA A 538 13.25 -26.59 -28.48
C ALA A 538 12.63 -27.76 -27.70
N GLN A 539 12.96 -27.90 -26.41
CA GLN A 539 12.34 -28.91 -25.55
C GLN A 539 10.85 -28.58 -25.29
N PHE A 540 10.54 -27.32 -24.97
CA PHE A 540 9.16 -26.89 -24.75
C PHE A 540 8.31 -27.01 -26.03
N LYS A 541 8.89 -26.74 -27.21
CA LYS A 541 8.20 -26.95 -28.50
C LYS A 541 7.80 -28.42 -28.70
N LYS A 542 8.66 -29.38 -28.34
CA LYS A 542 8.31 -30.81 -28.40
C LYS A 542 7.12 -31.15 -27.50
N PHE A 543 7.04 -30.54 -26.31
CA PHE A 543 5.89 -30.68 -25.42
C PHE A 543 4.61 -30.16 -26.09
N LEU A 544 4.63 -28.94 -26.64
CA LEU A 544 3.48 -28.37 -27.32
C LEU A 544 3.03 -29.20 -28.52
N ASP A 545 3.98 -29.67 -29.34
CA ASP A 545 3.69 -30.48 -30.53
C ASP A 545 3.11 -31.85 -30.17
N ALA A 546 3.55 -32.45 -29.06
CA ALA A 546 3.09 -33.77 -28.63
C ALA A 546 1.74 -33.74 -27.92
N THR A 547 1.41 -32.64 -27.23
CA THR A 547 0.24 -32.56 -26.33
C THR A 547 -0.86 -31.64 -26.83
N HIS A 548 -0.54 -30.76 -27.78
CA HIS A 548 -1.37 -29.62 -28.17
C HIS A 548 -1.78 -28.75 -26.97
N TYR A 549 -0.89 -28.64 -25.97
CA TYR A 549 -1.14 -27.84 -24.77
C TYR A 549 -1.41 -26.38 -25.11
N HIS A 550 -2.47 -25.84 -24.50
CA HIS A 550 -2.81 -24.42 -24.52
C HIS A 550 -3.42 -24.07 -23.15
N PRO A 551 -2.86 -23.09 -22.42
CA PRO A 551 -3.39 -22.71 -21.12
C PRO A 551 -4.76 -22.03 -21.28
N GLN A 552 -5.60 -22.11 -20.23
CA GLN A 552 -6.92 -21.47 -20.25
C GLN A 552 -6.82 -19.94 -20.29
N ASP A 553 -5.84 -19.39 -19.58
CA ASP A 553 -5.43 -17.99 -19.66
C ASP A 553 -4.15 -17.95 -20.51
N ASP A 554 -4.27 -17.52 -21.76
CA ASP A 554 -3.19 -17.46 -22.74
C ASP A 554 -2.56 -16.08 -22.88
N LEU A 555 -3.02 -15.09 -22.10
CA LEU A 555 -2.42 -13.76 -22.11
C LEU A 555 -0.96 -13.85 -21.65
N ASN A 556 -0.07 -13.22 -22.43
CA ASN A 556 1.39 -13.30 -22.28
C ASN A 556 2.00 -14.71 -22.40
N PHE A 557 1.25 -15.76 -22.72
CA PHE A 557 1.81 -17.10 -22.92
C PHE A 557 2.78 -17.13 -24.09
N LEU A 558 4.05 -17.48 -23.83
CA LEU A 558 5.12 -17.52 -24.82
C LEU A 558 5.19 -16.22 -25.64
N ARG A 559 5.08 -15.06 -24.99
CA ARG A 559 4.89 -13.74 -25.64
C ARG A 559 5.88 -13.43 -26.78
N ASP A 560 7.11 -13.92 -26.66
CA ASP A 560 8.18 -13.71 -27.65
C ASP A 560 8.07 -14.64 -28.86
N TRP A 561 7.28 -15.70 -28.78
CA TRP A 561 7.01 -16.62 -29.89
C TRP A 561 6.02 -15.99 -30.88
N LYS A 562 6.09 -16.43 -32.13
CA LYS A 562 5.19 -16.00 -33.22
C LYS A 562 4.66 -17.22 -33.95
N ASP A 563 3.34 -17.26 -34.16
CA ASP A 563 2.65 -18.34 -34.86
C ASP A 563 3.01 -19.73 -34.32
N GLY A 564 3.10 -19.86 -33.00
CA GLY A 564 3.45 -21.11 -32.31
C GLY A 564 4.93 -21.53 -32.39
N ASN A 565 5.81 -20.66 -32.88
CA ASN A 565 7.24 -20.94 -33.02
C ASN A 565 8.10 -19.93 -32.25
N TYR A 566 9.18 -20.42 -31.62
CA TYR A 566 10.19 -19.57 -31.00
C TYR A 566 10.98 -18.79 -32.06
N PRO A 567 11.58 -17.64 -31.71
CA PRO A 567 12.41 -16.86 -32.64
C PRO A 567 13.56 -17.68 -33.24
N SER A 568 13.92 -17.43 -34.49
CA SER A 568 15.03 -18.14 -35.15
C SER A 568 16.34 -17.99 -34.35
N GLY A 569 17.04 -19.11 -34.10
CA GLY A 569 18.28 -19.14 -33.30
C GLY A 569 18.04 -19.20 -31.77
N TRP A 570 16.80 -19.40 -31.32
CA TRP A 570 16.46 -19.52 -29.89
C TRP A 570 16.28 -20.96 -29.43
N GLU A 571 16.55 -21.96 -30.27
CA GLU A 571 16.37 -23.38 -29.97
C GLU A 571 17.06 -23.81 -28.67
N ASN A 572 18.26 -23.29 -28.39
CA ASN A 572 19.07 -23.61 -27.22
C ASN A 572 19.01 -22.55 -26.11
N LYS A 573 18.10 -21.56 -26.23
CA LYS A 573 17.84 -20.57 -25.17
C LYS A 573 16.76 -21.10 -24.23
N PRO A 574 16.76 -20.72 -22.93
CA PRO A 574 15.71 -21.12 -22.01
C PRO A 574 14.35 -20.61 -22.49
N VAL A 575 13.31 -21.39 -22.25
CA VAL A 575 11.93 -20.95 -22.45
C VAL A 575 11.55 -19.94 -21.36
N THR A 576 10.89 -18.86 -21.75
CA THR A 576 10.39 -17.82 -20.86
C THR A 576 8.92 -17.54 -21.17
N TRP A 577 8.28 -16.60 -20.44
CA TRP A 577 6.83 -16.34 -20.58
C TRP A 577 5.97 -17.57 -20.30
N VAL A 578 6.35 -18.33 -19.28
CA VAL A 578 5.66 -19.52 -18.78
C VAL A 578 5.34 -19.34 -17.30
N SER A 579 4.09 -19.63 -16.91
CA SER A 579 3.67 -19.57 -15.51
C SER A 579 4.14 -20.81 -14.75
N LEU A 580 3.92 -20.83 -13.44
CA LEU A 580 4.18 -22.01 -12.62
C LEU A 580 3.34 -23.22 -13.10
N GLU A 581 2.09 -22.99 -13.49
CA GLU A 581 1.19 -24.00 -14.05
C GLU A 581 1.69 -24.55 -15.39
N ASP A 582 2.19 -23.69 -16.29
CA ASP A 582 2.78 -24.09 -17.56
C ASP A 582 4.03 -24.97 -17.33
N ALA A 583 4.88 -24.58 -16.38
CA ALA A 583 6.09 -25.32 -16.00
C ALA A 583 5.77 -26.69 -15.38
N ARG A 584 4.75 -26.77 -14.52
CA ARG A 584 4.25 -28.04 -13.96
C ARG A 584 3.65 -28.95 -15.03
N ALA A 585 2.90 -28.41 -15.99
CA ALA A 585 2.34 -29.17 -17.10
C ALA A 585 3.43 -29.80 -17.97
N TYR A 586 4.47 -29.03 -18.31
CA TYR A 586 5.65 -29.55 -19.01
C TYR A 586 6.36 -30.63 -18.19
N ALA A 587 6.63 -30.38 -16.90
CA ALA A 587 7.36 -31.31 -16.05
C ALA A 587 6.62 -32.66 -15.96
N ALA A 588 5.30 -32.63 -15.76
CA ALA A 588 4.46 -33.82 -15.72
C ALA A 588 4.51 -34.60 -17.04
N TRP A 589 4.41 -33.92 -18.20
CA TRP A 589 4.55 -34.56 -19.51
C TRP A 589 5.93 -35.21 -19.71
N ALA A 590 6.99 -34.56 -19.22
CA ALA A 590 8.35 -35.06 -19.30
C ALA A 590 8.64 -36.21 -18.31
N GLY A 591 7.68 -36.58 -17.44
CA GLY A 591 7.89 -37.56 -16.38
C GLY A 591 8.77 -37.06 -15.23
N LYS A 592 8.81 -35.74 -15.05
CA LYS A 592 9.64 -35.01 -14.10
C LYS A 592 8.77 -34.19 -13.13
N ARG A 593 9.40 -33.43 -12.24
CA ARG A 593 8.78 -32.41 -11.38
C ARG A 593 9.64 -31.16 -11.31
N LEU A 594 9.12 -30.07 -10.75
CA LEU A 594 9.96 -28.93 -10.38
C LEU A 594 10.84 -29.29 -9.18
N PRO A 595 12.05 -28.72 -9.07
CA PRO A 595 12.89 -28.92 -7.90
C PRO A 595 12.24 -28.32 -6.67
N HIS A 596 12.40 -28.99 -5.53
CA HIS A 596 12.29 -28.30 -4.27
C HIS A 596 13.38 -27.24 -4.13
N GLU A 597 13.14 -26.18 -3.36
CA GLU A 597 14.13 -25.11 -3.21
C GLU A 597 15.45 -25.61 -2.61
N TRP A 598 15.38 -26.50 -1.63
CA TRP A 598 16.56 -27.11 -1.02
C TRP A 598 17.31 -28.04 -1.99
N GLU A 599 16.61 -28.71 -2.91
CA GLU A 599 17.25 -29.52 -3.97
C GLU A 599 18.00 -28.64 -4.96
N TRP A 600 17.38 -27.51 -5.32
CA TRP A 600 18.01 -26.50 -6.17
C TRP A 600 19.28 -25.94 -5.52
N GLN A 601 19.19 -25.55 -4.24
CA GLN A 601 20.34 -24.99 -3.51
C GLN A 601 21.44 -26.04 -3.36
N TYR A 602 21.11 -27.27 -3.01
CA TYR A 602 22.09 -28.35 -2.90
C TYR A 602 22.79 -28.62 -4.23
N ALA A 603 22.03 -28.71 -5.33
CA ALA A 603 22.60 -28.89 -6.67
C ALA A 603 23.52 -27.73 -7.09
N ALA A 604 23.31 -26.54 -6.55
CA ALA A 604 24.14 -25.36 -6.78
C ALA A 604 25.39 -25.29 -5.89
N GLN A 605 25.23 -25.63 -4.61
CA GLN A 605 26.17 -25.34 -3.54
C GLN A 605 27.06 -26.54 -3.18
N GLY A 606 26.55 -27.77 -3.29
CA GLY A 606 27.12 -28.91 -2.58
C GLY A 606 27.00 -28.72 -1.06
N THR A 607 28.03 -29.10 -0.31
CA THR A 607 28.01 -29.07 1.17
C THR A 607 28.98 -28.05 1.78
N ASP A 608 29.67 -27.24 0.98
CA ASP A 608 30.76 -26.36 1.45
C ASP A 608 30.33 -24.93 1.80
N GLY A 609 29.04 -24.61 1.69
CA GLY A 609 28.51 -23.29 2.06
C GLY A 609 28.86 -22.18 1.07
N ARG A 610 29.24 -22.50 -0.18
CA ARG A 610 29.65 -21.47 -1.16
C ARG A 610 28.55 -20.45 -1.50
N THR A 611 28.96 -19.21 -1.75
CA THR A 611 28.05 -18.11 -2.08
C THR A 611 27.44 -18.21 -3.48
N TYR A 612 28.22 -18.67 -4.46
CA TYR A 612 27.84 -18.84 -5.87
C TYR A 612 28.20 -20.26 -6.33
N PRO A 613 27.61 -20.79 -7.42
CA PRO A 613 27.90 -22.15 -7.90
C PRO A 613 29.41 -22.42 -8.10
N TRP A 614 30.15 -21.40 -8.56
CA TRP A 614 31.59 -21.45 -8.83
C TRP A 614 32.49 -21.06 -7.64
N GLY A 615 31.94 -20.70 -6.47
CA GLY A 615 32.70 -20.37 -5.27
C GLY A 615 32.24 -19.10 -4.56
N ASN A 616 33.13 -18.46 -3.79
CA ASN A 616 32.78 -17.35 -2.88
C ASN A 616 33.05 -15.95 -3.44
N THR A 617 33.68 -15.85 -4.61
CA THR A 617 33.99 -14.57 -5.27
C THR A 617 33.15 -14.46 -6.54
N TRP A 618 32.52 -13.29 -6.74
CA TRP A 618 31.74 -13.02 -7.94
C TRP A 618 32.60 -13.16 -9.20
N ASN A 619 32.09 -13.86 -10.22
CA ASN A 619 32.74 -14.01 -11.52
C ASN A 619 31.77 -13.54 -12.61
N ALA A 620 32.10 -12.41 -13.26
CA ALA A 620 31.26 -11.86 -14.32
C ALA A 620 31.28 -12.70 -15.62
N GLU A 621 32.27 -13.58 -15.82
CA GLU A 621 32.33 -14.51 -16.97
C GLU A 621 31.50 -15.78 -16.75
N ALA A 622 30.94 -15.96 -15.56
CA ALA A 622 30.12 -17.12 -15.20
C ALA A 622 28.62 -16.91 -15.43
N VAL A 623 28.21 -15.70 -15.84
CA VAL A 623 26.82 -15.30 -16.07
C VAL A 623 26.70 -14.44 -17.33
N PRO A 624 25.50 -14.32 -17.92
CA PRO A 624 25.23 -13.32 -18.95
C PRO A 624 25.54 -11.90 -18.49
N ALA A 625 25.92 -11.05 -19.43
CA ALA A 625 26.04 -9.62 -19.16
C ALA A 625 24.66 -9.05 -18.78
N ALA A 626 24.63 -8.20 -17.74
CA ALA A 626 23.38 -7.60 -17.28
C ALA A 626 22.79 -6.66 -18.35
N ASP A 627 21.52 -6.89 -18.71
CA ASP A 627 20.74 -5.98 -19.54
C ASP A 627 20.18 -4.85 -18.68
N LYS A 628 20.60 -3.63 -18.99
CA LYS A 628 20.16 -2.40 -18.29
C LYS A 628 19.29 -1.52 -19.18
N GLY A 629 18.93 -2.01 -20.37
CA GLY A 629 18.12 -1.29 -21.33
C GLY A 629 16.64 -1.30 -20.97
N ARG A 630 15.89 -0.38 -21.58
CA ARG A 630 14.41 -0.32 -21.47
C ARG A 630 13.72 -1.35 -22.37
N THR A 631 14.47 -1.95 -23.28
CA THR A 631 14.08 -3.07 -24.14
C THR A 631 14.93 -4.25 -23.78
N MET A 632 14.29 -5.36 -23.40
CA MET A 632 14.97 -6.57 -22.98
C MET A 632 15.46 -7.36 -24.19
N HIS A 633 16.73 -7.75 -24.22
CA HIS A 633 17.21 -8.76 -25.17
C HIS A 633 16.78 -10.17 -24.74
N GLY A 634 16.96 -11.19 -25.58
CA GLY A 634 16.68 -12.58 -25.18
C GLY A 634 17.76 -13.15 -24.27
N PRO A 635 17.46 -14.18 -23.46
CA PRO A 635 18.44 -14.88 -22.62
C PRO A 635 19.56 -15.51 -23.45
N ASP A 636 20.71 -15.80 -22.85
CA ASP A 636 21.79 -16.52 -23.53
C ASP A 636 21.45 -18.01 -23.71
N ALA A 637 22.16 -18.67 -24.64
CA ALA A 637 22.05 -20.11 -24.79
C ALA A 637 22.49 -20.81 -23.51
N VAL A 638 21.84 -21.91 -23.14
CA VAL A 638 22.01 -22.57 -21.84
C VAL A 638 23.41 -23.13 -21.58
N ASP A 639 24.25 -23.23 -22.62
CA ASP A 639 25.62 -23.72 -22.57
C ASP A 639 26.68 -22.62 -22.79
N ALA A 640 26.27 -21.34 -22.84
CA ALA A 640 27.15 -20.22 -23.15
C ALA A 640 28.17 -19.89 -22.04
N HIS A 641 27.85 -20.24 -20.78
CA HIS A 641 28.62 -19.82 -19.59
C HIS A 641 29.18 -21.01 -18.80
N PRO A 642 30.14 -21.80 -19.35
CA PRO A 642 30.67 -23.00 -18.70
C PRO A 642 31.37 -22.75 -17.35
N GLN A 643 31.83 -21.52 -17.10
CA GLN A 643 32.39 -21.15 -15.80
C GLN A 643 31.32 -21.01 -14.71
N GLY A 644 30.05 -20.97 -15.08
CA GLY A 644 28.89 -20.93 -14.19
C GLY A 644 28.47 -22.29 -13.62
N ALA A 645 29.16 -23.37 -13.99
CA ALA A 645 28.85 -24.71 -13.53
C ALA A 645 28.94 -24.87 -12.01
N SER A 646 27.95 -25.53 -11.42
CA SER A 646 27.97 -25.98 -10.03
C SER A 646 29.04 -27.06 -9.80
N PRO A 647 29.37 -27.43 -8.55
CA PRO A 647 30.31 -28.54 -8.29
C PRO A 647 29.83 -29.89 -8.84
N PHE A 648 28.52 -30.02 -9.13
CA PHE A 648 27.95 -31.20 -9.78
C PHE A 648 27.84 -31.07 -11.31
N GLY A 649 28.24 -29.92 -11.88
CA GLY A 649 28.20 -29.66 -13.32
C GLY A 649 26.87 -29.10 -13.84
N VAL A 650 25.97 -28.69 -12.94
CA VAL A 650 24.69 -28.07 -13.30
C VAL A 650 24.95 -26.63 -13.74
N MET A 651 24.38 -26.26 -14.89
CA MET A 651 24.67 -25.00 -15.58
C MET A 651 23.57 -23.96 -15.33
N ASP A 652 23.94 -22.68 -15.44
CA ASP A 652 23.03 -21.53 -15.40
C ASP A 652 22.10 -21.52 -14.17
N LEU A 653 22.64 -21.84 -12.98
CA LEU A 653 21.90 -21.67 -11.72
C LEU A 653 21.92 -20.22 -11.23
N VAL A 654 22.75 -19.33 -11.81
CA VAL A 654 22.76 -17.90 -11.46
C VAL A 654 22.79 -17.05 -12.73
N GLY A 655 21.95 -16.02 -12.80
CA GLY A 655 22.10 -14.88 -13.70
C GLY A 655 21.50 -14.99 -15.12
N ASN A 656 21.07 -16.15 -15.60
CA ASN A 656 20.40 -16.24 -16.92
C ASN A 656 18.90 -15.95 -16.78
N VAL A 657 18.11 -16.93 -16.35
CA VAL A 657 16.69 -16.74 -16.03
C VAL A 657 16.41 -17.13 -14.60
N TRP A 658 15.45 -16.45 -13.98
CA TRP A 658 14.83 -16.91 -12.75
C TRP A 658 14.25 -18.31 -12.93
N GLN A 659 14.23 -19.10 -11.87
CA GLN A 659 13.78 -20.48 -11.93
C GLN A 659 12.73 -20.76 -10.86
N TRP A 660 11.56 -21.23 -11.31
CA TRP A 660 10.50 -21.72 -10.45
C TRP A 660 10.95 -22.90 -9.57
N THR A 661 10.63 -22.84 -8.27
CA THR A 661 10.77 -23.98 -7.34
C THR A 661 9.45 -24.25 -6.61
N GLU A 662 9.25 -23.60 -5.46
CA GLU A 662 8.14 -23.82 -4.54
C GLU A 662 6.97 -22.88 -4.82
N GLU A 663 5.81 -23.25 -4.29
CA GLU A 663 4.68 -22.36 -4.12
C GLU A 663 4.24 -22.39 -2.66
N PHE A 664 4.02 -21.21 -2.10
CA PHE A 664 3.41 -21.02 -0.80
C PHE A 664 2.04 -20.38 -0.99
N GLN A 665 1.11 -20.73 -0.11
CA GLN A 665 -0.22 -20.14 -0.11
C GLN A 665 -0.77 -19.98 1.30
N ASP A 666 -1.61 -18.96 1.46
CA ASP A 666 -2.48 -18.78 2.60
C ASP A 666 -3.90 -18.38 2.15
N GLU A 667 -4.73 -17.89 3.06
CA GLU A 667 -6.09 -17.45 2.79
C GLU A 667 -6.16 -16.23 1.85
N HIS A 668 -5.15 -15.36 1.88
CA HIS A 668 -5.08 -14.10 1.14
C HIS A 668 -4.10 -14.13 -0.02
N THR A 669 -3.01 -14.87 0.03
CA THR A 669 -1.92 -14.74 -0.95
C THR A 669 -1.46 -16.10 -1.49
N ARG A 670 -0.87 -16.05 -2.69
CA ARG A 670 -0.03 -17.11 -3.25
C ARG A 670 1.31 -16.49 -3.63
N GLY A 671 2.40 -17.18 -3.34
CA GLY A 671 3.75 -16.75 -3.70
C GLY A 671 4.52 -17.91 -4.30
N GLY A 672 5.23 -17.68 -5.40
CA GLY A 672 6.15 -18.65 -5.96
C GLY A 672 7.59 -18.27 -5.66
N ILE A 673 8.40 -19.26 -5.29
CA ILE A 673 9.82 -19.05 -5.00
C ILE A 673 10.62 -19.11 -6.29
N LEU A 674 11.43 -18.07 -6.49
CA LEU A 674 12.31 -17.89 -7.62
C LEU A 674 13.77 -17.89 -7.17
N ARG A 675 14.58 -18.67 -7.89
CA ARG A 675 16.01 -18.87 -7.58
C ARG A 675 16.92 -18.37 -8.68
N GLY A 676 18.11 -17.90 -8.30
CA GLY A 676 19.26 -17.65 -9.19
C GLY A 676 19.34 -16.26 -9.83
N GLY A 677 18.29 -15.44 -9.77
CA GLY A 677 18.27 -14.16 -10.47
C GLY A 677 18.20 -14.29 -12.00
N SER A 678 18.24 -13.16 -12.70
CA SER A 678 18.23 -13.12 -14.17
C SER A 678 19.19 -12.08 -14.74
N TYR A 679 19.34 -12.05 -16.06
CA TYR A 679 20.21 -11.10 -16.76
C TYR A 679 19.62 -9.69 -16.79
N TYR A 680 18.30 -9.53 -16.66
CA TYR A 680 17.62 -8.24 -16.79
C TYR A 680 17.67 -7.44 -15.48
N GLN A 681 18.15 -6.20 -15.56
CA GLN A 681 18.34 -5.28 -14.44
C GLN A 681 17.93 -3.85 -14.82
N PRO A 682 16.63 -3.49 -14.72
CA PRO A 682 16.17 -2.14 -15.03
C PRO A 682 16.83 -1.11 -14.11
N GLN A 683 16.99 0.11 -14.62
CA GLN A 683 17.71 1.19 -13.93
C GLN A 683 16.78 2.30 -13.43
N GLY A 684 17.24 3.08 -12.45
CA GLY A 684 16.56 4.29 -12.00
C GLY A 684 15.78 4.16 -10.69
N SER A 685 15.61 2.96 -10.15
CA SER A 685 14.95 2.75 -8.86
C SER A 685 15.47 1.52 -8.14
N ILE A 686 15.47 1.56 -6.81
CA ILE A 686 15.71 0.40 -5.95
C ILE A 686 14.47 -0.50 -5.82
N TRP A 687 13.31 0.02 -6.20
CA TRP A 687 12.00 -0.63 -6.03
C TRP A 687 11.69 -1.69 -7.10
N TYR A 688 12.62 -1.96 -8.02
CA TYR A 688 12.44 -3.07 -8.97
C TYR A 688 12.71 -4.42 -8.30
N PHE A 689 12.07 -5.47 -8.82
CA PHE A 689 12.26 -6.84 -8.36
C PHE A 689 13.76 -7.18 -8.20
N PRO A 690 14.22 -7.41 -6.96
CA PRO A 690 15.64 -7.50 -6.66
C PRO A 690 16.25 -8.82 -7.14
N GLN A 691 17.58 -8.88 -7.30
CA GLN A 691 18.30 -10.06 -7.79
C GLN A 691 18.74 -10.98 -6.65
N ALA A 692 18.53 -12.30 -6.80
CA ALA A 692 18.97 -13.33 -5.84
C ALA A 692 20.16 -14.13 -6.41
N TYR A 693 21.31 -13.46 -6.58
CA TYR A 693 22.50 -14.13 -7.15
C TYR A 693 23.23 -15.02 -6.16
N LYS A 694 23.08 -14.80 -4.85
CA LYS A 694 23.69 -15.69 -3.86
C LYS A 694 22.82 -16.94 -3.68
N LEU A 695 23.47 -18.07 -3.48
CA LEU A 695 22.78 -19.36 -3.27
C LEU A 695 21.98 -19.41 -1.97
N GLY A 696 22.22 -18.51 -1.02
CA GLY A 696 21.41 -18.35 0.19
C GLY A 696 20.27 -17.34 0.05
N GLU A 697 19.94 -16.88 -1.16
CA GLU A 697 18.89 -15.88 -1.39
C GLU A 697 17.80 -16.45 -2.31
N HIS A 698 16.53 -16.07 -2.08
CA HIS A 698 15.44 -16.27 -3.04
C HIS A 698 14.65 -15.00 -3.25
N GLY A 699 14.00 -14.89 -4.41
CA GLY A 699 12.91 -13.94 -4.63
C GLY A 699 11.55 -14.61 -4.44
N LYS A 700 10.62 -13.92 -3.79
CA LYS A 700 9.21 -14.30 -3.72
C LYS A 700 8.43 -13.51 -4.77
N LEU A 701 7.88 -14.21 -5.76
CA LEU A 701 6.98 -13.61 -6.74
C LEU A 701 5.55 -13.76 -6.25
N LEU A 702 4.85 -12.66 -5.96
CA LEU A 702 3.44 -12.72 -5.59
C LEU A 702 2.62 -13.11 -6.82
N MET A 703 1.75 -14.11 -6.69
CA MET A 703 1.04 -14.68 -7.83
C MET A 703 -0.45 -14.32 -7.78
N MET A 704 -0.98 -13.89 -8.92
CA MET A 704 -2.41 -13.62 -9.10
C MET A 704 -3.02 -14.61 -10.09
N ALA A 705 -2.46 -14.63 -11.30
CA ALA A 705 -2.97 -15.37 -12.44
C ALA A 705 -1.86 -15.53 -13.50
N PRO A 706 -1.91 -16.59 -14.32
CA PRO A 706 -0.89 -16.84 -15.34
C PRO A 706 -0.60 -15.64 -16.25
N SER A 707 -1.60 -14.82 -16.59
CA SER A 707 -1.41 -13.61 -17.39
C SER A 707 -0.41 -12.61 -16.79
N MET A 708 -0.38 -12.49 -15.46
CA MET A 708 0.49 -11.59 -14.70
C MET A 708 1.82 -12.26 -14.38
N ASP A 709 1.76 -13.52 -13.95
CA ASP A 709 2.87 -14.24 -13.34
C ASP A 709 3.94 -14.63 -14.38
N ARG A 710 3.56 -14.77 -15.66
CA ARG A 710 4.50 -14.98 -16.77
C ARG A 710 5.42 -13.78 -16.94
N SER A 711 6.71 -14.04 -17.02
CA SER A 711 7.75 -13.02 -17.21
C SER A 711 8.79 -13.44 -18.24
N GLY A 712 9.39 -12.45 -18.91
CA GLY A 712 10.40 -12.66 -19.95
C GLY A 712 11.78 -13.01 -19.45
N ALA A 713 12.03 -12.85 -18.15
CA ALA A 713 13.27 -13.27 -17.49
C ALA A 713 13.06 -14.48 -16.56
N LEU A 714 11.90 -15.15 -16.65
CA LEU A 714 11.50 -16.25 -15.80
C LEU A 714 11.29 -17.53 -16.62
N GLY A 715 12.01 -18.58 -16.24
CA GLY A 715 11.91 -19.92 -16.78
C GLY A 715 11.92 -20.97 -15.68
N PHE A 716 12.38 -22.17 -15.98
CA PHE A 716 12.44 -23.27 -15.01
C PHE A 716 13.39 -24.38 -15.45
N ARG A 717 13.64 -25.31 -14.51
CA ARG A 717 14.28 -26.60 -14.77
C ARG A 717 13.52 -27.69 -14.04
N CYS A 718 13.78 -28.94 -14.40
CA CYS A 718 13.12 -30.07 -13.75
C CYS A 718 14.11 -30.96 -12.99
N VAL A 719 13.55 -31.74 -12.07
CA VAL A 719 14.20 -32.85 -11.38
C VAL A 719 13.38 -34.13 -11.55
N GLN A 720 14.02 -35.26 -11.29
CA GLN A 720 13.40 -36.57 -11.23
C GLN A 720 14.00 -37.34 -10.04
N ASP A 721 13.16 -38.02 -9.27
CA ASP A 721 13.60 -38.81 -8.12
C ASP A 721 14.46 -39.99 -8.57
N ALA A 722 15.43 -40.39 -7.76
CA ALA A 722 16.26 -41.57 -8.00
C ALA A 722 15.81 -42.75 -7.12
N GLU A 723 16.30 -43.96 -7.46
CA GLU A 723 16.08 -45.19 -6.68
C GLU A 723 16.73 -45.16 -5.30
#